data_AF-A0A929VIU6-F1
#
_entry.id   AF-A0A929VIU6-F1
#
_cell.length_a   1.000
_cell.length_b   1.000
_cell.length_c   1.000
_cell.angle_alpha   90.00
_cell.angle_beta   90.00
_cell.angle_gamma   90.00
#
_symmetry.space_group_name_H-M   'P 1'
#
loop_
_entity.id
_entity.type
_entity.pdbx_description
1 polymer ?
#
loop_
_entity_poly.entity_id
_entity_poly.type
_entity_poly.pdbx_seq_one_letter_code
_entity_poly.pdbx_strand_id
1 'polypeptide(L)'
;MVGKRQNMLRKTVCMLTVFTLTMGMVANVDSFADESSQTHIVNSQFYGKFSDAVETAKSQGKSIIKVTTDQNSMGNVNIASPIVKLQGEVTPTRYNKGRVSLGHIAKDLVTFKAGSNVEVVNIDFRNSKGRNDQGAYVVIEEGANVRFVNCNFDNIVVNNGNVTFENSSFKNKTNNVNNHGSLTTVADGLTTSLGNSARPSIALGINLDYNGSFTRVIGLDENDQIGYDLVGDNKENARVEASISPEGSGLTATVSADNKVSITGAPNKVGDYSLKIKASTNDEVAEKELKISVLNTMKAFLKGNAPIFGFIGNKSYSSNGGVDVVSSATGSSGGVVSSADKSKITLLVKEGTESNAKYIPYYEFKQKYPNTKIDLSISPQGSGLRAELDPISYINKESVVNIEGEAKGPEALYKLTAKVTDGSRVSTTNSVDIHVYDLTKSLQTRLDALGSTESKWMMMPYKIFTVGNATIPTNLKEIAGSNEEGLYGELGNTDSYATETITIPKGADVTLKNLKIKSSTKIIVEKGGKLTLDGCVTYGPVEVNGGTLTVKDNSSTTNTITLNDGSILEDSSIKSLSTFLTDGSTLAPKEPKSVVIVNGNITVKGTNKIKGDKGFTTSVEAQNGLKVNNGVVTLDKDASLEVVGGGDNVETNNPFSTVGADAIVLENGKIVGEGSLIAKGGRGYVDTVNRKDGKGGKAVSGTGIIDVAIAKLTGGDGRKDDILNTKKAIGGDVASPSVKIRAKEGTYQGGDGDPKGSSQITPYTDPSNNGGSTSPTNGGGSTAPANSTGAPVGSQVSSRRISGSDRIATAIDLSKKNFERANTVIIARADIFPDSMTASVLAKSLNAPILLTKNNSLDPRVESEIERLGAKDLIIVGGNSSVNSDVEKALSKYDSSIERLAGIDRYETSELVARKVISVSGNKNTAVISSGESFPDSLAISPYASKEAYPILLVKRNSIPSNIKRLIDTSDLKNVYIVGGLNTISKDVENKLTNTIERFSGKDRYETSIKIANSKFKDSKKAYLASGKIFADALVAGPIAGKANAPILLAPDKGISNDIKNYIDNHKINDLVVVGGYKYLPESAIRSILK
;
A
#
# COMPACT_ATOMS: atom_id res chain seq x y z
N MET A 1 13.65 37.91 39.35
CA MET A 1 14.33 38.02 38.04
C MET A 1 13.35 37.52 36.98
N VAL A 2 12.51 38.38 36.39
CA VAL A 2 12.78 39.15 35.16
C VAL A 2 13.36 38.24 34.07
N GLY A 3 12.75 37.97 32.92
CA GLY A 3 11.50 38.41 32.33
C GLY A 3 11.40 37.85 30.90
N LYS A 4 10.25 37.22 30.61
CA LYS A 4 9.42 37.37 29.40
C LYS A 4 10.03 37.19 27.97
N ARG A 5 9.39 36.21 27.28
CA ARG A 5 8.56 36.34 26.05
C ARG A 5 9.18 36.21 24.65
N GLN A 6 8.51 35.33 23.87
CA GLN A 6 8.01 35.48 22.47
C GLN A 6 9.05 35.57 21.34
N ASN A 7 8.88 35.06 20.11
CA ASN A 7 7.85 34.30 19.37
C ASN A 7 8.55 33.82 18.08
N MET A 8 8.52 32.53 17.75
CA MET A 8 7.70 31.92 16.67
C MET A 8 7.96 32.35 15.21
N LEU A 9 8.40 31.34 14.43
CA LEU A 9 7.81 30.83 13.18
C LEU A 9 7.61 31.75 11.95
N ARG A 10 8.34 31.35 10.90
CA ARG A 10 7.88 30.94 9.54
C ARG A 10 7.19 31.96 8.62
N LYS A 11 7.72 31.92 7.38
CA LYS A 11 7.09 32.04 6.04
C LYS A 11 7.14 33.40 5.32
N THR A 12 7.74 33.35 4.12
CA THR A 12 7.33 34.04 2.88
C THR A 12 7.62 35.55 2.79
N VAL A 13 7.76 36.03 1.54
CA VAL A 13 7.77 37.43 1.06
C VAL A 13 9.21 37.97 0.84
N CYS A 14 9.73 38.04 -0.39
CA CYS A 14 9.44 38.97 -1.50
C CYS A 14 9.93 40.40 -1.24
N MET A 15 10.71 40.95 -2.18
CA MET A 15 11.04 42.38 -2.36
C MET A 15 11.85 43.03 -1.22
N LEU A 16 12.68 44.04 -1.38
CA LEU A 16 12.99 44.99 -2.45
C LEU A 16 14.37 45.58 -1.99
N THR A 17 15.40 45.77 -2.82
CA THR A 17 15.59 46.94 -3.71
C THR A 17 15.52 48.27 -2.91
N VAL A 18 16.43 49.24 -3.03
CA VAL A 18 16.55 50.13 -4.20
C VAL A 18 17.71 51.13 -3.97
N PHE A 19 18.60 51.14 -4.96
CA PHE A 19 19.24 52.27 -5.66
C PHE A 19 19.95 53.40 -4.92
N THR A 20 21.08 53.78 -5.53
CA THR A 20 21.11 55.05 -6.27
C THR A 20 21.57 54.84 -7.74
N LEU A 21 20.62 55.05 -8.65
CA LEU A 21 20.76 55.52 -10.05
C LEU A 21 20.64 57.06 -9.92
N THR A 22 21.47 57.91 -10.52
CA THR A 22 21.48 58.44 -11.91
C THR A 22 22.54 59.55 -11.90
N MET A 23 23.37 59.80 -12.93
CA MET A 23 23.12 60.39 -14.26
C MET A 23 24.34 59.97 -15.14
N GLY A 24 24.29 59.69 -16.44
CA GLY A 24 23.48 60.27 -17.51
C GLY A 24 24.25 61.40 -18.22
N MET A 25 25.06 61.09 -19.24
CA MET A 25 25.22 61.90 -20.48
C MET A 25 26.10 61.21 -21.56
N VAL A 26 25.44 60.71 -22.62
CA VAL A 26 25.70 60.86 -24.10
C VAL A 26 27.17 60.85 -24.57
N ALA A 27 27.71 60.07 -25.53
CA ALA A 27 27.29 59.16 -26.63
C ALA A 27 28.48 58.16 -26.84
N ASN A 28 28.36 56.92 -27.29
CA ASN A 28 27.94 56.42 -28.61
C ASN A 28 27.72 54.90 -28.51
N VAL A 29 26.78 54.37 -29.29
CA VAL A 29 26.25 52.99 -29.24
C VAL A 29 27.07 52.05 -30.16
N ASP A 30 27.01 50.74 -29.88
CA ASP A 30 27.53 49.56 -30.63
C ASP A 30 28.91 48.99 -30.26
N SER A 31 28.94 47.91 -29.45
CA SER A 31 29.90 46.77 -29.60
C SER A 31 29.84 45.68 -28.52
N PHE A 32 29.16 45.86 -27.38
CA PHE A 32 29.26 44.89 -26.26
C PHE A 32 28.19 43.77 -26.23
N ALA A 33 27.47 43.51 -27.34
CA ALA A 33 26.42 42.48 -27.39
C ALA A 33 26.75 41.19 -28.18
N ASP A 34 27.94 41.03 -28.78
CA ASP A 34 28.12 40.00 -29.84
C ASP A 34 28.91 38.72 -29.47
N GLU A 35 29.90 38.74 -28.55
CA GLU A 35 30.81 37.58 -28.40
C GLU A 35 30.14 36.29 -27.88
N SER A 36 29.16 36.36 -26.98
CA SER A 36 28.53 35.15 -26.41
C SER A 36 27.67 34.37 -27.42
N SER A 37 27.10 35.07 -28.41
CA SER A 37 26.23 34.48 -29.43
C SER A 37 27.03 33.72 -30.50
N GLN A 38 28.28 34.14 -30.73
CA GLN A 38 29.21 33.59 -31.73
C GLN A 38 30.10 32.46 -31.21
N THR A 39 30.06 32.19 -29.91
CA THR A 39 30.99 31.30 -29.21
C THR A 39 30.42 29.90 -28.98
N HIS A 40 31.24 28.87 -29.24
CA HIS A 40 31.04 27.50 -28.79
C HIS A 40 32.06 27.14 -27.70
N ILE A 41 31.60 26.63 -26.55
CA ILE A 41 32.47 26.26 -25.42
C ILE A 41 32.69 24.75 -25.42
N VAL A 42 33.96 24.34 -25.43
CA VAL A 42 34.38 22.94 -25.42
C VAL A 42 34.99 22.60 -24.06
N ASN A 43 34.28 21.76 -23.31
CA ASN A 43 34.73 21.11 -22.09
C ASN A 43 34.85 19.60 -22.31
N SER A 44 35.84 18.95 -21.68
CA SER A 44 36.21 17.55 -21.95
C SER A 44 35.15 16.50 -21.59
N GLN A 45 34.05 16.89 -20.94
CA GLN A 45 33.02 15.96 -20.45
C GLN A 45 31.91 15.62 -21.45
N PHE A 46 31.79 16.32 -22.59
CA PHE A 46 30.57 16.25 -23.42
C PHE A 46 30.73 15.74 -24.86
N TYR A 47 31.94 15.72 -25.45
CA TYR A 47 32.07 15.56 -26.91
C TYR A 47 32.80 14.31 -27.42
N GLY A 48 33.43 13.49 -26.58
CA GLY A 48 34.13 12.26 -27.02
C GLY A 48 35.43 12.52 -27.81
N LYS A 49 35.38 13.21 -28.96
CA LYS A 49 36.54 13.69 -29.77
C LYS A 49 36.45 15.21 -30.01
N PHE A 50 37.60 15.87 -30.10
CA PHE A 50 37.64 17.32 -30.40
C PHE A 50 37.13 17.66 -31.81
N SER A 51 37.36 16.79 -32.80
CA SER A 51 36.80 16.93 -34.16
C SER A 51 35.27 17.04 -34.17
N ASP A 52 34.58 16.27 -33.33
CA ASP A 52 33.11 16.31 -33.22
C ASP A 52 32.62 17.67 -32.67
N ALA A 53 33.39 18.27 -31.75
CA ALA A 53 33.09 19.61 -31.21
C ALA A 53 33.28 20.71 -32.28
N VAL A 54 34.28 20.58 -33.14
CA VAL A 54 34.50 21.49 -34.28
C VAL A 54 33.36 21.37 -35.29
N GLU A 55 32.93 20.16 -35.65
CA GLU A 55 31.77 19.97 -36.53
C GLU A 55 30.48 20.52 -35.92
N THR A 56 30.29 20.33 -34.61
CA THR A 56 29.16 20.89 -33.88
C THR A 56 29.16 22.42 -33.94
N ALA A 57 30.30 23.07 -33.66
CA ALA A 57 30.41 24.53 -33.73
C ALA A 57 30.07 25.07 -35.13
N LYS A 58 30.56 24.41 -36.19
CA LYS A 58 30.21 24.76 -37.58
C LYS A 58 28.72 24.59 -37.87
N SER A 59 28.13 23.47 -37.44
CA SER A 59 26.68 23.21 -37.62
C SER A 59 25.80 24.24 -36.91
N GLN A 60 26.29 24.81 -35.81
CA GLN A 60 25.62 25.85 -35.03
C GLN A 60 25.89 27.26 -35.56
N GLY A 61 26.62 27.41 -36.67
CA GLY A 61 26.99 28.70 -37.25
C GLY A 61 27.89 29.54 -36.34
N LYS A 62 28.61 28.92 -35.41
CA LYS A 62 29.52 29.61 -34.49
C LYS A 62 30.81 29.96 -35.21
N SER A 63 31.36 31.13 -34.94
CA SER A 63 32.61 31.60 -35.54
C SER A 63 33.79 31.52 -34.56
N ILE A 64 33.54 31.34 -33.27
CA ILE A 64 34.55 31.27 -32.20
C ILE A 64 34.43 29.94 -31.44
N ILE A 65 35.56 29.25 -31.23
CA ILE A 65 35.65 28.06 -30.37
C ILE A 65 36.53 28.36 -29.17
N LYS A 66 35.97 28.19 -27.96
CA LYS A 66 36.68 28.33 -26.68
C LYS A 66 36.89 26.97 -26.03
N VAL A 67 38.14 26.58 -25.84
CA VAL A 67 38.51 25.31 -25.21
C VAL A 67 38.93 25.59 -23.77
N THR A 68 38.22 25.01 -22.80
CA THR A 68 38.42 25.32 -21.36
C THR A 68 39.11 24.21 -20.58
N THR A 69 39.44 23.09 -21.25
CA THR A 69 40.11 21.92 -20.64
C THR A 69 40.96 21.21 -21.69
N ASP A 70 42.05 20.57 -21.28
CA ASP A 70 42.89 19.75 -22.18
C ASP A 70 42.06 18.66 -22.89
N GLN A 71 42.37 18.43 -24.18
CA GLN A 71 41.66 17.47 -25.03
C GLN A 71 42.52 16.22 -25.24
N ASN A 72 42.04 15.08 -24.75
CA ASN A 72 42.78 13.81 -24.75
C ASN A 72 42.54 12.95 -26.02
N SER A 73 41.54 13.28 -26.84
CA SER A 73 41.14 12.53 -28.03
C SER A 73 40.75 13.52 -29.13
N MET A 74 41.54 13.61 -30.21
CA MET A 74 41.30 14.65 -31.24
C MET A 74 40.51 14.15 -32.44
N GLY A 75 40.86 12.99 -32.99
CA GLY A 75 40.49 12.62 -34.38
C GLY A 75 41.18 13.52 -35.41
N ASN A 76 40.84 13.39 -36.69
CA ASN A 76 41.33 14.30 -37.73
C ASN A 76 40.54 15.61 -37.67
N VAL A 77 41.19 16.69 -37.24
CA VAL A 77 40.55 17.98 -36.99
C VAL A 77 40.66 18.86 -38.24
N ASN A 78 39.52 19.16 -38.86
CA ASN A 78 39.44 20.04 -40.04
C ASN A 78 38.86 21.41 -39.66
N ILE A 79 39.70 22.44 -39.63
CA ILE A 79 39.28 23.82 -39.37
C ILE A 79 39.01 24.51 -40.70
N ALA A 80 37.77 24.98 -40.89
CA ALA A 80 37.29 25.66 -42.09
C ALA A 80 36.30 26.78 -41.72
N SER A 81 35.94 27.63 -42.70
CA SER A 81 34.88 28.63 -42.56
C SER A 81 33.57 27.99 -42.04
N PRO A 82 32.82 28.60 -41.10
CA PRO A 82 32.92 29.99 -40.62
C PRO A 82 33.81 30.21 -39.39
N ILE A 83 34.64 29.22 -38.99
CA ILE A 83 35.49 29.38 -37.81
C ILE A 83 36.58 30.43 -38.11
N VAL A 84 36.61 31.51 -37.32
CA VAL A 84 37.61 32.57 -37.42
C VAL A 84 38.55 32.60 -36.21
N LYS A 85 38.17 31.97 -35.09
CA LYS A 85 38.99 31.97 -33.87
C LYS A 85 38.90 30.66 -33.09
N LEU A 86 40.06 30.14 -32.70
CA LEU A 86 40.23 29.02 -31.78
C LEU A 86 41.05 29.45 -30.57
N GLN A 87 40.47 29.42 -29.37
CA GLN A 87 41.07 30.01 -28.18
C GLN A 87 41.09 29.03 -27.00
N GLY A 88 42.26 28.87 -26.39
CA GLY A 88 42.39 28.27 -25.06
C GLY A 88 42.02 29.28 -23.97
N GLU A 89 41.08 28.90 -23.10
CA GLU A 89 40.61 29.72 -21.99
C GLU A 89 40.66 28.92 -20.69
N VAL A 90 41.83 28.95 -20.05
CA VAL A 90 42.07 28.35 -18.73
C VAL A 90 42.73 29.35 -17.81
N THR A 91 42.45 29.23 -16.51
CA THR A 91 43.11 30.03 -15.48
C THR A 91 44.63 29.86 -15.59
N PRO A 92 45.39 30.95 -15.76
CA PRO A 92 46.84 30.88 -15.86
C PRO A 92 47.45 30.35 -14.56
N THR A 93 48.26 29.31 -14.67
CA THR A 93 49.10 28.77 -13.60
C THR A 93 50.56 28.81 -14.02
N ARG A 94 51.47 28.63 -13.05
CA ARG A 94 52.91 28.52 -13.33
C ARG A 94 53.27 27.41 -14.33
N TYR A 95 52.38 26.43 -14.53
CA TYR A 95 52.60 25.27 -15.38
C TYR A 95 51.96 25.40 -16.77
N ASN A 96 50.74 25.94 -16.87
CA ASN A 96 50.02 26.04 -18.14
C ASN A 96 50.19 27.39 -18.83
N LYS A 97 50.62 28.46 -18.12
CA LYS A 97 50.71 29.84 -18.64
C LYS A 97 49.46 30.30 -19.40
N GLY A 98 48.27 29.83 -19.01
CA GLY A 98 46.99 30.16 -19.66
C GLY A 98 46.69 29.36 -20.93
N ARG A 99 47.45 28.31 -21.25
CA ARG A 99 47.29 27.50 -22.46
C ARG A 99 46.58 26.18 -22.22
N VAL A 100 45.88 25.71 -23.25
CA VAL A 100 45.18 24.41 -23.29
C VAL A 100 45.85 23.47 -24.28
N SER A 101 46.02 22.22 -23.90
CA SER A 101 46.67 21.21 -24.72
C SER A 101 45.65 20.49 -25.61
N LEU A 102 45.90 20.50 -26.91
CA LEU A 102 45.19 19.68 -27.89
C LEU A 102 46.09 18.47 -28.23
N GLY A 103 45.87 17.34 -27.55
CA GLY A 103 46.55 16.08 -27.85
C GLY A 103 47.06 15.31 -26.63
N HIS A 104 46.68 14.03 -26.54
CA HIS A 104 47.35 13.01 -25.70
C HIS A 104 47.84 11.80 -26.51
N ILE A 105 47.60 11.78 -27.84
CA ILE A 105 47.95 10.70 -28.75
C ILE A 105 48.96 11.23 -29.77
N ALA A 106 50.08 10.53 -29.90
CA ALA A 106 51.11 10.84 -30.87
C ALA A 106 50.55 10.76 -32.30
N LYS A 107 50.82 11.77 -33.15
CA LYS A 107 50.53 11.79 -34.61
C LYS A 107 49.11 12.18 -35.05
N ASP A 108 48.28 12.75 -34.20
CA ASP A 108 46.97 13.29 -34.64
C ASP A 108 47.15 14.47 -35.61
N LEU A 109 46.24 14.65 -36.57
CA LEU A 109 46.32 15.64 -37.64
C LEU A 109 45.33 16.80 -37.43
N VAL A 110 45.84 18.03 -37.45
CA VAL A 110 45.06 19.28 -37.50
C VAL A 110 45.32 19.95 -38.84
N THR A 111 44.27 20.08 -39.65
CA THR A 111 44.33 20.66 -40.98
C THR A 111 43.52 21.95 -41.03
N PHE A 112 44.18 23.05 -41.39
CA PHE A 112 43.52 24.31 -41.76
C PHE A 112 43.22 24.25 -43.25
N LYS A 113 41.94 24.15 -43.59
CA LYS A 113 41.49 23.91 -44.96
C LYS A 113 41.64 25.15 -45.83
N ALA A 114 41.80 24.95 -47.13
CA ALA A 114 41.84 26.03 -48.12
C ALA A 114 40.67 27.04 -47.93
N GLY A 115 40.95 28.34 -48.02
CA GLY A 115 39.95 29.41 -47.87
C GLY A 115 39.62 29.79 -46.42
N SER A 116 40.24 29.17 -45.42
CA SER A 116 40.08 29.57 -44.02
C SER A 116 40.92 30.80 -43.66
N ASN A 117 40.42 31.62 -42.71
CA ASN A 117 41.15 32.74 -42.12
C ASN A 117 40.98 32.68 -40.59
N VAL A 118 41.98 32.13 -39.89
CA VAL A 118 41.82 31.68 -38.50
C VAL A 118 42.91 32.21 -37.59
N GLU A 119 42.51 32.77 -36.46
CA GLU A 119 43.37 33.09 -35.33
C GLU A 119 43.33 31.97 -34.28
N VAL A 120 44.50 31.47 -33.88
CA VAL A 120 44.66 30.44 -32.86
C VAL A 120 45.43 31.00 -31.68
N VAL A 121 44.83 31.00 -30.49
CA VAL A 121 45.39 31.67 -29.30
C VAL A 121 45.47 30.71 -28.12
N ASN A 122 46.63 30.66 -27.45
CA ASN A 122 46.84 29.91 -26.21
C ASN A 122 46.60 28.39 -26.32
N ILE A 123 47.01 27.78 -27.44
CA ILE A 123 46.85 26.35 -27.67
C ILE A 123 48.22 25.65 -27.77
N ASP A 124 48.39 24.57 -27.01
CA ASP A 124 49.57 23.71 -27.08
C ASP A 124 49.28 22.45 -27.93
N PHE A 125 49.95 22.31 -29.07
CA PHE A 125 49.97 21.12 -29.92
C PHE A 125 51.08 20.16 -29.46
N ARG A 126 50.97 19.70 -28.20
CA ARG A 126 52.03 18.96 -27.47
C ARG A 126 51.56 17.61 -26.96
N ASN A 127 52.50 16.72 -26.63
CA ASN A 127 52.22 15.52 -25.85
C ASN A 127 52.59 15.74 -24.37
N SER A 128 51.64 15.56 -23.46
CA SER A 128 51.81 15.81 -22.02
C SER A 128 52.89 14.98 -21.32
N LYS A 129 53.49 13.96 -21.96
CA LYS A 129 54.54 13.11 -21.38
C LYS A 129 55.99 13.50 -21.71
N GLY A 130 56.22 14.54 -22.52
CA GLY A 130 57.51 15.24 -22.61
C GLY A 130 58.74 14.46 -23.11
N ARG A 131 58.60 13.23 -23.61
CA ARG A 131 59.77 12.36 -23.92
C ARG A 131 60.12 12.16 -25.40
N ASN A 132 59.21 12.35 -26.35
CA ASN A 132 59.46 12.17 -27.80
C ASN A 132 58.78 13.29 -28.63
N ASP A 133 59.29 13.62 -29.82
CA ASP A 133 58.77 14.66 -30.73
C ASP A 133 57.44 14.23 -31.40
N GLN A 134 56.41 14.05 -30.58
CA GLN A 134 55.18 13.36 -30.94
C GLN A 134 53.91 14.18 -30.62
N GLY A 135 53.98 15.51 -30.80
CA GLY A 135 52.77 16.35 -30.81
C GLY A 135 51.89 16.11 -32.04
N ALA A 136 50.75 16.80 -32.10
CA ALA A 136 49.88 16.80 -33.27
C ALA A 136 50.60 17.39 -34.50
N TYR A 137 50.36 16.81 -35.69
CA TYR A 137 50.76 17.39 -36.96
C TYR A 137 49.84 18.56 -37.30
N VAL A 138 50.43 19.69 -37.68
CA VAL A 138 49.68 20.85 -38.14
C VAL A 138 49.97 21.06 -39.61
N VAL A 139 48.92 21.01 -40.42
CA VAL A 139 48.99 21.22 -41.88
C VAL A 139 48.15 22.44 -42.23
N ILE A 140 48.77 23.42 -42.88
CA ILE A 140 48.08 24.55 -43.50
C ILE A 140 47.98 24.25 -44.99
N GLU A 141 46.77 24.04 -45.51
CA GLU A 141 46.56 23.82 -46.94
C GLU A 141 46.81 25.10 -47.74
N GLU A 142 47.08 24.93 -49.04
CA GLU A 142 47.21 26.03 -49.98
C GLU A 142 45.94 26.91 -49.96
N GLY A 143 46.11 28.23 -49.90
CA GLY A 143 45.01 29.19 -49.82
C GLY A 143 44.38 29.40 -48.42
N ALA A 144 44.90 28.77 -47.37
CA ALA A 144 44.52 29.07 -45.98
C ALA A 144 45.38 30.20 -45.38
N ASN A 145 44.81 31.04 -44.50
CA ASN A 145 45.50 32.08 -43.74
C ASN A 145 45.37 31.79 -42.24
N VAL A 146 46.49 31.59 -41.54
CA VAL A 146 46.46 31.18 -40.13
C VAL A 146 47.43 32.01 -39.28
N ARG A 147 46.94 32.52 -38.16
CA ARG A 147 47.73 33.30 -37.19
C ARG A 147 47.77 32.59 -35.84
N PHE A 148 48.94 32.11 -35.44
CA PHE A 148 49.16 31.45 -34.15
C PHE A 148 49.75 32.43 -33.13
N VAL A 149 49.11 32.56 -31.97
CA VAL A 149 49.48 33.47 -30.89
C VAL A 149 49.66 32.69 -29.59
N ASN A 150 50.85 32.75 -28.99
CA ASN A 150 51.18 32.03 -27.75
C ASN A 150 50.87 30.53 -27.81
N CYS A 151 51.25 29.88 -28.91
CA CYS A 151 51.05 28.44 -29.12
C CYS A 151 52.37 27.66 -29.00
N ASN A 152 52.31 26.37 -28.68
CA ASN A 152 53.48 25.50 -28.70
C ASN A 152 53.32 24.33 -29.66
N PHE A 153 54.40 23.95 -30.34
CA PHE A 153 54.42 22.86 -31.31
C PHE A 153 55.52 21.86 -30.96
N ASP A 154 55.13 20.63 -30.66
CA ASP A 154 56.06 19.53 -30.40
C ASP A 154 56.47 18.76 -31.68
N ASN A 155 55.85 19.07 -32.82
CA ASN A 155 56.04 18.42 -34.12
C ASN A 155 56.19 19.46 -35.24
N ILE A 156 56.61 19.02 -36.43
CA ILE A 156 56.82 19.89 -37.60
C ILE A 156 55.47 20.44 -38.09
N VAL A 157 55.41 21.73 -38.34
CA VAL A 157 54.29 22.37 -39.04
C VAL A 157 54.55 22.29 -40.54
N VAL A 158 53.62 21.72 -41.31
CA VAL A 158 53.69 21.74 -42.78
C VAL A 158 52.86 22.92 -43.27
N ASN A 159 53.51 23.91 -43.85
CA ASN A 159 52.84 25.09 -44.38
C ASN A 159 52.81 25.06 -45.90
N ASN A 160 51.64 24.86 -46.50
CA ASN A 160 51.42 25.05 -47.94
C ASN A 160 50.63 26.35 -48.24
N GLY A 161 50.20 27.10 -47.22
CA GLY A 161 49.41 28.33 -47.33
C GLY A 161 50.12 29.56 -46.76
N ASN A 162 49.40 30.43 -46.06
CA ASN A 162 49.95 31.63 -45.41
C ASN A 162 49.87 31.48 -43.89
N VAL A 163 51.01 31.55 -43.20
CA VAL A 163 51.06 31.38 -41.74
C VAL A 163 51.86 32.49 -41.05
N THR A 164 51.35 32.92 -39.90
CA THR A 164 52.03 33.86 -38.99
C THR A 164 52.17 33.24 -37.59
N PHE A 165 53.35 33.34 -36.98
CA PHE A 165 53.59 32.91 -35.60
C PHE A 165 54.00 34.10 -34.72
N GLU A 166 53.29 34.28 -33.60
CA GLU A 166 53.53 35.33 -32.60
C GLU A 166 53.69 34.69 -31.21
N ASN A 167 54.83 34.96 -30.56
CA ASN A 167 55.13 34.45 -29.21
C ASN A 167 54.90 32.93 -29.06
N SER A 168 55.10 32.18 -30.14
CA SER A 168 54.83 30.75 -30.23
C SER A 168 56.15 29.99 -30.26
N SER A 169 56.22 28.84 -29.59
CA SER A 169 57.47 28.09 -29.45
C SER A 169 57.43 26.72 -30.12
N PHE A 170 58.58 26.29 -30.62
CA PHE A 170 58.75 24.99 -31.26
C PHE A 170 59.74 24.15 -30.46
N LYS A 171 59.38 22.90 -30.19
CA LYS A 171 60.23 21.98 -29.45
C LYS A 171 61.53 21.68 -30.20
N ASN A 172 61.45 21.45 -31.51
CA ASN A 172 62.62 21.35 -32.38
C ASN A 172 62.96 22.73 -32.94
N LYS A 173 64.10 23.31 -32.52
CA LYS A 173 64.51 24.66 -32.94
C LYS A 173 65.13 24.73 -34.34
N THR A 174 65.52 23.59 -34.93
CA THR A 174 66.30 23.54 -36.19
C THR A 174 65.52 23.00 -37.39
N ASN A 175 64.35 22.38 -37.18
CA ASN A 175 63.45 21.90 -38.24
C ASN A 175 61.99 21.94 -37.75
N ASN A 176 61.44 23.14 -37.65
CA ASN A 176 60.14 23.43 -37.03
C ASN A 176 58.99 23.63 -38.03
N VAL A 177 59.29 24.18 -39.21
CA VAL A 177 58.30 24.45 -40.25
C VAL A 177 58.82 23.93 -41.59
N ASN A 178 58.11 22.96 -42.16
CA ASN A 178 58.29 22.53 -43.54
C ASN A 178 57.47 23.45 -44.44
N ASN A 179 58.10 24.53 -44.91
CA ASN A 179 57.44 25.63 -45.57
C ASN A 179 57.46 25.51 -47.10
N HIS A 180 56.29 25.26 -47.68
CA HIS A 180 55.98 25.29 -49.12
C HIS A 180 55.12 26.49 -49.53
N GLY A 181 54.64 27.30 -48.56
CA GLY A 181 53.85 28.53 -48.77
C GLY A 181 54.54 29.80 -48.24
N SER A 182 53.78 30.79 -47.75
CA SER A 182 54.31 32.03 -47.15
C SER A 182 54.32 31.98 -45.61
N LEU A 183 55.39 32.51 -45.01
CA LEU A 183 55.65 32.48 -43.57
C LEU A 183 56.05 33.89 -43.07
N THR A 184 55.35 34.40 -42.05
CA THR A 184 55.68 35.68 -41.38
C THR A 184 55.94 35.44 -39.88
N THR A 185 57.01 36.02 -39.32
CA THR A 185 57.40 35.81 -37.90
C THR A 185 57.31 37.09 -37.07
N VAL A 186 56.92 37.00 -35.79
CA VAL A 186 57.04 38.09 -34.80
C VAL A 186 57.71 37.59 -33.51
N ALA A 187 58.92 38.10 -33.30
CA ALA A 187 59.75 38.20 -32.08
C ALA A 187 59.94 36.92 -31.24
N ASP A 188 60.90 36.06 -31.61
CA ASP A 188 62.09 35.86 -30.75
C ASP A 188 63.34 35.30 -31.49
N GLY A 189 63.40 35.39 -32.83
CA GLY A 189 64.67 35.40 -33.58
C GLY A 189 65.36 34.06 -33.89
N LEU A 190 64.64 32.93 -33.98
CA LEU A 190 65.25 31.61 -34.26
C LEU A 190 64.51 30.75 -35.32
N THR A 191 63.86 31.35 -36.31
CA THR A 191 63.18 30.58 -37.39
C THR A 191 64.07 30.51 -38.64
N THR A 192 64.69 29.36 -38.92
CA THR A 192 65.38 29.07 -40.20
C THR A 192 64.45 28.28 -41.11
N SER A 193 64.21 28.76 -42.34
CA SER A 193 63.53 27.96 -43.37
C SER A 193 64.50 26.91 -43.92
N LEU A 194 64.09 25.64 -43.94
CA LEU A 194 64.81 24.61 -44.69
C LEU A 194 64.34 24.67 -46.15
N GLY A 195 65.23 25.15 -47.02
CA GLY A 195 65.11 24.99 -48.46
C GLY A 195 65.31 23.53 -48.88
N ASN A 196 64.60 23.15 -49.94
CA ASN A 196 64.52 21.86 -50.62
C ASN A 196 65.70 20.87 -50.46
N SER A 197 65.37 19.61 -50.13
CA SER A 197 66.11 18.42 -50.56
C SER A 197 65.15 17.23 -50.65
N ALA A 198 65.38 16.36 -51.64
CA ALA A 198 64.48 15.31 -52.12
C ALA A 198 63.87 14.40 -51.05
N ARG A 199 62.65 13.92 -51.33
CA ARG A 199 61.86 12.99 -50.51
C ARG A 199 62.65 11.69 -50.24
N PRO A 200 62.90 11.29 -48.97
CA PRO A 200 63.46 9.98 -48.66
C PRO A 200 62.50 8.86 -49.08
N SER A 201 63.03 7.72 -49.55
CA SER A 201 62.20 6.61 -49.99
C SER A 201 61.46 5.95 -48.84
N ILE A 202 60.17 5.65 -49.03
CA ILE A 202 59.30 5.05 -48.03
C ILE A 202 59.29 3.54 -48.24
N ALA A 203 59.68 2.76 -47.22
CA ALA A 203 59.65 1.28 -47.27
C ALA A 203 58.21 0.73 -47.34
N LEU A 204 58.05 -0.45 -47.94
CA LEU A 204 56.76 -1.15 -48.01
C LEU A 204 56.17 -1.39 -46.61
N GLY A 205 54.90 -1.04 -46.45
CA GLY A 205 54.15 -1.24 -45.21
C GLY A 205 52.69 -1.57 -45.49
N ILE A 206 52.03 -2.17 -44.50
CA ILE A 206 50.59 -2.47 -44.52
C ILE A 206 49.92 -1.65 -43.43
N ASN A 207 48.97 -0.81 -43.83
CA ASN A 207 48.02 -0.16 -42.93
C ASN A 207 46.69 -0.91 -43.02
N LEU A 208 46.13 -1.28 -41.86
CA LEU A 208 44.85 -1.94 -41.78
C LEU A 208 43.81 -0.96 -41.25
N ASP A 209 42.60 -1.01 -41.82
CA ASP A 209 41.44 -0.26 -41.32
C ASP A 209 41.02 -0.72 -39.92
N TYR A 210 41.45 -1.92 -39.52
CA TYR A 210 41.24 -2.52 -38.22
C TYR A 210 42.53 -3.16 -37.69
N ASN A 211 42.98 -2.74 -36.49
CA ASN A 211 44.17 -3.27 -35.80
C ASN A 211 43.83 -3.99 -34.49
N GLY A 212 42.57 -4.40 -34.31
CA GLY A 212 42.11 -5.09 -33.10
C GLY A 212 42.28 -6.61 -33.14
N SER A 213 41.51 -7.32 -32.32
CA SER A 213 41.45 -8.78 -32.32
C SER A 213 40.05 -9.25 -32.70
N PHE A 214 39.94 -10.47 -33.23
CA PHE A 214 38.68 -11.12 -33.52
C PHE A 214 38.35 -12.14 -32.43
N THR A 215 37.07 -12.27 -32.11
CA THR A 215 36.56 -13.35 -31.27
C THR A 215 35.56 -14.13 -32.09
N ARG A 216 35.68 -15.46 -32.08
CA ARG A 216 34.77 -16.38 -32.77
C ARG A 216 34.18 -17.38 -31.79
N VAL A 217 33.04 -17.98 -32.15
CA VAL A 217 32.41 -19.03 -31.34
C VAL A 217 32.37 -20.32 -32.15
N ILE A 218 32.72 -21.42 -31.51
CA ILE A 218 32.66 -22.75 -32.12
C ILE A 218 31.26 -23.01 -32.73
N GLY A 219 31.23 -23.45 -33.99
CA GLY A 219 30.01 -23.79 -34.72
C GLY A 219 29.21 -22.62 -35.31
N LEU A 220 29.62 -21.36 -35.12
CA LEU A 220 28.99 -20.20 -35.75
C LEU A 220 29.81 -19.71 -36.94
N ASP A 221 29.18 -19.60 -38.10
CA ASP A 221 29.80 -19.03 -39.30
C ASP A 221 29.60 -17.50 -39.29
N GLU A 222 30.70 -16.77 -39.27
CA GLU A 222 30.73 -15.30 -39.22
C GLU A 222 31.69 -14.81 -40.30
N ASN A 223 31.24 -13.82 -41.10
CA ASN A 223 32.03 -13.24 -42.17
C ASN A 223 32.48 -11.82 -41.79
N ASP A 224 33.78 -11.66 -41.58
CA ASP A 224 34.40 -10.35 -41.36
C ASP A 224 35.24 -9.95 -42.57
N GLN A 225 35.21 -8.66 -42.91
CA GLN A 225 36.06 -8.07 -43.93
C GLN A 225 36.92 -6.94 -43.36
N ILE A 226 38.21 -6.94 -43.70
CA ILE A 226 39.18 -5.94 -43.26
C ILE A 226 39.78 -5.28 -44.49
N GLY A 227 39.61 -3.97 -44.62
CA GLY A 227 40.33 -3.19 -45.63
C GLY A 227 41.79 -3.02 -45.26
N TYR A 228 42.65 -2.99 -46.27
CA TYR A 228 44.06 -2.68 -46.11
C TYR A 228 44.54 -1.70 -47.19
N ASP A 229 45.48 -0.86 -46.81
CA ASP A 229 46.22 0.02 -47.71
C ASP A 229 47.71 -0.31 -47.65
N LEU A 230 48.34 -0.36 -48.83
CA LEU A 230 49.79 -0.48 -48.93
C LEU A 230 50.43 0.90 -48.99
N VAL A 231 51.51 1.06 -48.23
CA VAL A 231 52.33 2.28 -48.22
C VAL A 231 53.76 1.93 -48.62
N GLY A 232 54.52 2.93 -49.05
CA GLY A 232 55.88 2.75 -49.56
C GLY A 232 55.97 3.02 -51.05
N ASP A 233 57.18 3.27 -51.53
CA ASP A 233 57.42 3.63 -52.93
C ASP A 233 57.31 2.42 -53.88
N ASN A 234 57.41 1.19 -53.34
CA ASN A 234 57.26 -0.07 -54.07
C ASN A 234 55.86 -0.72 -53.93
N LYS A 235 54.88 0.01 -53.36
CA LYS A 235 53.55 -0.55 -53.03
C LYS A 235 52.77 -1.13 -54.22
N GLU A 236 52.92 -0.54 -55.41
CA GLU A 236 52.20 -0.97 -56.62
C GLU A 236 52.69 -2.32 -57.15
N ASN A 237 53.88 -2.76 -56.73
CA ASN A 237 54.50 -4.03 -57.13
C ASN A 237 54.34 -5.15 -56.08
N ALA A 238 53.67 -4.86 -54.96
CA ALA A 238 53.56 -5.80 -53.85
C ALA A 238 52.38 -6.77 -54.01
N ARG A 239 52.62 -8.06 -53.81
CA ARG A 239 51.59 -9.11 -53.74
C ARG A 239 51.15 -9.33 -52.30
N VAL A 240 49.84 -9.42 -52.06
CA VAL A 240 49.25 -9.62 -50.72
C VAL A 240 48.68 -11.03 -50.57
N GLU A 241 48.98 -11.67 -49.45
CA GLU A 241 48.49 -13.00 -49.07
C GLU A 241 47.97 -12.98 -47.63
N ALA A 242 46.96 -13.80 -47.33
CA ALA A 242 46.37 -13.95 -46.00
C ALA A 242 46.23 -15.42 -45.61
N SER A 243 46.49 -15.74 -44.34
CA SER A 243 46.39 -17.11 -43.81
C SER A 243 46.00 -17.14 -42.33
N ILE A 244 45.44 -18.28 -41.89
CA ILE A 244 45.14 -18.54 -40.48
C ILE A 244 46.16 -19.53 -39.91
N SER A 245 46.71 -19.23 -38.74
CA SER A 245 47.70 -20.08 -38.07
C SER A 245 47.39 -20.25 -36.58
N PRO A 246 47.58 -21.45 -35.98
CA PRO A 246 47.86 -22.73 -36.64
C PRO A 246 46.67 -23.26 -37.46
N GLU A 247 46.92 -24.20 -38.36
CA GLU A 247 45.87 -24.83 -39.19
C GLU A 247 44.88 -25.65 -38.35
N GLY A 248 43.71 -25.93 -38.93
CA GLY A 248 42.69 -26.78 -38.30
C GLY A 248 41.73 -26.05 -37.35
N SER A 249 41.58 -24.72 -37.51
CA SER A 249 40.53 -23.93 -36.84
C SER A 249 39.14 -24.15 -37.43
N GLY A 250 39.05 -24.51 -38.72
CA GLY A 250 37.84 -24.43 -39.53
C GLY A 250 37.59 -23.05 -40.16
N LEU A 251 38.46 -22.06 -39.88
CA LEU A 251 38.43 -20.72 -40.47
C LEU A 251 39.33 -20.64 -41.71
N THR A 252 38.93 -19.79 -42.65
CA THR A 252 39.70 -19.48 -43.87
C THR A 252 39.87 -17.97 -44.00
N ALA A 253 40.99 -17.56 -44.59
CA ALA A 253 41.28 -16.16 -44.91
C ALA A 253 41.53 -16.02 -46.41
N THR A 254 40.88 -15.06 -47.06
CA THR A 254 41.02 -14.82 -48.49
C THR A 254 41.20 -13.34 -48.78
N VAL A 255 42.05 -13.02 -49.77
CA VAL A 255 42.28 -11.65 -50.24
C VAL A 255 41.39 -11.40 -51.46
N SER A 256 40.61 -10.33 -51.46
CA SER A 256 39.75 -9.93 -52.58
C SER A 256 40.36 -8.78 -53.38
N ALA A 257 39.88 -8.61 -54.61
CA ALA A 257 40.39 -7.62 -55.57
C ALA A 257 40.14 -6.15 -55.16
N ASP A 258 39.29 -5.89 -54.16
CA ASP A 258 38.97 -4.57 -53.61
C ASP A 258 39.82 -4.22 -52.38
N ASN A 259 41.03 -4.79 -52.27
CA ASN A 259 41.96 -4.60 -51.15
C ASN A 259 41.36 -4.95 -49.78
N LYS A 260 40.63 -6.07 -49.70
CA LYS A 260 40.11 -6.58 -48.42
C LYS A 260 40.60 -7.99 -48.14
N VAL A 261 40.67 -8.31 -46.85
CA VAL A 261 40.85 -9.66 -46.34
C VAL A 261 39.55 -10.13 -45.70
N SER A 262 38.97 -11.21 -46.21
CA SER A 262 37.76 -11.83 -45.66
C SER A 262 38.10 -13.04 -44.80
N ILE A 263 37.56 -13.10 -43.58
CA ILE A 263 37.65 -14.26 -42.67
C ILE A 263 36.30 -14.97 -42.67
N THR A 264 36.25 -16.23 -43.09
CA THR A 264 35.00 -17.01 -43.22
C THR A 264 35.13 -18.43 -42.68
N GLY A 265 34.00 -19.08 -42.39
CA GLY A 265 33.92 -20.47 -41.93
C GLY A 265 33.49 -20.58 -40.47
N ALA A 266 32.82 -21.68 -40.14
CA ALA A 266 32.45 -22.01 -38.77
C ALA A 266 33.61 -22.73 -38.07
N PRO A 267 34.21 -22.16 -37.01
CA PRO A 267 35.33 -22.81 -36.36
C PRO A 267 34.84 -24.05 -35.60
N ASN A 268 35.66 -25.09 -35.57
CA ASN A 268 35.32 -26.40 -34.99
C ASN A 268 36.20 -26.78 -33.79
N LYS A 269 37.14 -25.90 -33.41
CA LYS A 269 38.08 -26.13 -32.30
C LYS A 269 38.36 -24.85 -31.53
N VAL A 270 38.25 -24.93 -30.20
CA VAL A 270 38.56 -23.83 -29.27
C VAL A 270 40.07 -23.60 -29.23
N GLY A 271 40.51 -22.35 -29.27
CA GLY A 271 41.93 -22.00 -29.24
C GLY A 271 42.22 -20.57 -29.69
N ASP A 272 43.47 -20.14 -29.50
CA ASP A 272 44.00 -18.90 -30.05
C ASP A 272 44.64 -19.17 -31.42
N TYR A 273 44.26 -18.35 -32.39
CA TYR A 273 44.71 -18.37 -33.77
C TYR A 273 45.13 -16.95 -34.17
N SER A 274 45.77 -16.83 -35.32
CA SER A 274 46.19 -15.55 -35.88
C SER A 274 45.85 -15.46 -37.35
N LEU A 275 45.28 -14.33 -37.75
CA LEU A 275 45.25 -13.90 -39.15
C LEU A 275 46.58 -13.24 -39.48
N LYS A 276 47.36 -13.86 -40.36
CA LYS A 276 48.60 -13.30 -40.89
C LYS A 276 48.34 -12.71 -42.27
N ILE A 277 48.65 -11.43 -42.44
CA ILE A 277 48.57 -10.70 -43.71
C ILE A 277 49.99 -10.32 -44.11
N LYS A 278 50.41 -10.75 -45.28
CA LYS A 278 51.77 -10.55 -45.81
C LYS A 278 51.71 -9.83 -47.14
N ALA A 279 52.45 -8.73 -47.27
CA ALA A 279 52.69 -8.04 -48.53
C ALA A 279 54.16 -8.18 -48.91
N SER A 280 54.46 -8.63 -50.11
CA SER A 280 55.83 -8.88 -50.55
C SER A 280 56.10 -8.41 -51.97
N THR A 281 57.29 -7.84 -52.17
CA THR A 281 57.93 -7.60 -53.47
C THR A 281 59.16 -8.53 -53.59
N ASN A 282 59.99 -8.36 -54.62
CA ASN A 282 61.23 -9.14 -54.76
C ASN A 282 62.25 -8.85 -53.64
N ASP A 283 62.27 -7.63 -53.09
CA ASP A 283 63.31 -7.15 -52.18
C ASP A 283 62.77 -6.70 -50.80
N GLU A 284 61.45 -6.50 -50.65
CA GLU A 284 60.82 -6.01 -49.43
C GLU A 284 59.62 -6.87 -49.00
N VAL A 285 59.50 -7.13 -47.71
CA VAL A 285 58.36 -7.85 -47.09
C VAL A 285 57.82 -7.05 -45.92
N ALA A 286 56.50 -6.89 -45.87
CA ALA A 286 55.77 -6.32 -44.75
C ALA A 286 54.73 -7.32 -44.24
N GLU A 287 54.66 -7.51 -42.93
CA GLU A 287 53.71 -8.44 -42.30
C GLU A 287 52.92 -7.75 -41.20
N LYS A 288 51.64 -8.15 -41.09
CA LYS A 288 50.74 -7.78 -40.00
C LYS A 288 50.04 -9.03 -39.50
N GLU A 289 49.89 -9.11 -38.18
CA GLU A 289 49.22 -10.22 -37.52
C GLU A 289 48.10 -9.67 -36.64
N LEU A 290 46.89 -10.22 -36.82
CA LEU A 290 45.73 -9.94 -35.98
C LEU A 290 45.33 -11.21 -35.23
N LYS A 291 45.11 -11.09 -33.92
CA LYS A 291 44.72 -12.23 -33.08
C LYS A 291 43.27 -12.62 -33.34
N ILE A 292 42.99 -13.93 -33.43
CA ILE A 292 41.65 -14.53 -33.43
C ILE A 292 41.53 -15.49 -32.25
N SER A 293 40.63 -15.23 -31.30
CA SER A 293 40.33 -16.17 -30.22
C SER A 293 39.03 -16.91 -30.51
N VAL A 294 39.08 -18.24 -30.67
CA VAL A 294 37.89 -19.09 -30.79
C VAL A 294 37.49 -19.58 -29.41
N LEU A 295 36.30 -19.19 -28.98
CA LEU A 295 35.71 -19.53 -27.69
C LEU A 295 34.72 -20.70 -27.81
N ASN A 296 34.50 -21.39 -26.69
CA ASN A 296 33.43 -22.37 -26.59
C ASN A 296 32.05 -21.68 -26.56
N THR A 297 31.00 -22.40 -26.93
CA THR A 297 29.59 -21.95 -26.77
C THR A 297 29.26 -21.71 -25.30
N MET A 298 28.13 -21.05 -25.01
CA MET A 298 27.62 -20.90 -23.64
C MET A 298 26.13 -21.25 -23.55
N LYS A 299 25.68 -21.63 -22.35
CA LYS A 299 24.25 -21.81 -22.04
C LYS A 299 23.87 -21.09 -20.75
N ALA A 300 22.85 -20.24 -20.82
CA ALA A 300 22.27 -19.56 -19.68
C ALA A 300 20.95 -20.22 -19.23
N PHE A 301 20.65 -20.15 -17.93
CA PHE A 301 19.46 -20.75 -17.32
C PHE A 301 18.97 -19.92 -16.13
N LEU A 302 17.66 -19.68 -16.05
CA LEU A 302 17.00 -19.10 -14.87
C LEU A 302 16.45 -20.23 -14.00
N LYS A 303 16.89 -20.28 -12.74
CA LYS A 303 16.44 -21.23 -11.73
C LYS A 303 15.59 -20.53 -10.69
N GLY A 304 14.39 -21.06 -10.41
CA GLY A 304 13.51 -20.59 -9.33
C GLY A 304 12.16 -20.10 -9.83
N ASN A 305 11.35 -19.59 -8.91
CA ASN A 305 10.00 -19.12 -9.17
C ASN A 305 9.91 -17.61 -8.90
N ALA A 306 9.16 -16.90 -9.73
CA ALA A 306 8.91 -15.49 -9.50
C ALA A 306 7.86 -15.27 -8.39
N PRO A 307 7.95 -14.14 -7.68
CA PRO A 307 6.84 -13.65 -6.87
C PRO A 307 5.57 -13.42 -7.69
N ILE A 308 4.43 -13.50 -7.00
CA ILE A 308 3.13 -13.16 -7.55
C ILE A 308 2.84 -11.71 -7.22
N PHE A 309 2.43 -10.95 -8.23
CA PHE A 309 2.06 -9.55 -8.10
C PHE A 309 0.55 -9.39 -8.24
N GLY A 310 -0.01 -8.44 -7.50
CA GLY A 310 -1.36 -7.97 -7.74
C GLY A 310 -1.44 -6.45 -7.63
N PHE A 311 -2.51 -5.84 -8.13
CA PHE A 311 -2.70 -4.40 -8.05
C PHE A 311 -4.16 -3.99 -7.73
N ILE A 312 -4.32 -2.89 -7.00
CA ILE A 312 -5.61 -2.20 -6.78
C ILE A 312 -5.43 -0.76 -7.28
N GLY A 313 -6.02 -0.44 -8.44
CA GLY A 313 -5.78 0.84 -9.10
C GLY A 313 -4.28 1.02 -9.40
N ASN A 314 -3.67 2.09 -8.88
CA ASN A 314 -2.25 2.38 -9.08
C ASN A 314 -1.33 1.79 -7.98
N LYS A 315 -1.86 1.02 -7.02
CA LYS A 315 -1.06 0.43 -5.95
C LYS A 315 -0.79 -1.03 -6.22
N SER A 316 0.48 -1.42 -6.19
CA SER A 316 0.91 -2.79 -6.38
C SER A 316 1.18 -3.47 -5.05
N TYR A 317 0.86 -4.76 -4.99
CA TYR A 317 1.06 -5.66 -3.88
C TYR A 317 1.90 -6.83 -4.41
N SER A 318 3.17 -6.90 -4.02
CA SER A 318 4.00 -8.07 -4.30
C SER A 318 3.89 -9.03 -3.14
N SER A 319 3.71 -10.30 -3.45
CA SER A 319 3.82 -11.36 -2.47
C SER A 319 4.87 -12.35 -2.97
N ASN A 320 5.90 -12.60 -2.15
CA ASN A 320 6.95 -13.60 -2.41
C ASN A 320 6.40 -15.03 -2.22
N GLY A 321 5.30 -15.32 -2.91
CA GLY A 321 4.51 -16.52 -2.68
C GLY A 321 3.44 -16.33 -1.61
N GLY A 322 2.84 -15.15 -1.49
CA GLY A 322 1.43 -14.97 -1.12
C GLY A 322 0.96 -15.23 0.28
N VAL A 323 1.57 -16.16 0.97
CA VAL A 323 0.97 -16.69 2.16
C VAL A 323 1.68 -16.06 3.32
N ASP A 324 0.86 -15.41 4.12
CA ASP A 324 1.20 -14.96 5.45
C ASP A 324 1.62 -16.17 6.31
N VAL A 325 2.93 -16.42 6.42
CA VAL A 325 3.45 -17.39 7.38
C VAL A 325 3.47 -16.73 8.75
N VAL A 326 2.33 -16.75 9.44
CA VAL A 326 2.26 -16.52 10.89
C VAL A 326 1.14 -17.36 11.51
N SER A 327 1.59 -18.17 12.48
CA SER A 327 0.93 -19.09 13.40
C SER A 327 0.04 -20.20 12.82
N SER A 328 0.33 -21.43 13.27
CA SER A 328 -0.57 -22.57 13.19
C SER A 328 -1.96 -22.19 13.71
N ALA A 329 -2.99 -22.86 13.19
CA ALA A 329 -4.37 -22.80 13.69
C ALA A 329 -4.52 -23.19 15.19
N THR A 330 -3.41 -23.47 15.89
CA THR A 330 -3.38 -23.96 17.27
C THR A 330 -2.95 -22.92 18.31
N GLY A 331 -2.57 -21.70 17.95
CA GLY A 331 -2.53 -20.57 18.90
C GLY A 331 -1.21 -20.36 19.67
N SER A 332 -0.06 -20.55 19.04
CA SER A 332 1.21 -20.03 19.59
C SER A 332 1.53 -18.66 19.00
N SER A 333 1.71 -17.67 19.88
CA SER A 333 2.42 -16.43 19.57
C SER A 333 3.85 -16.78 19.16
N GLY A 334 4.13 -16.73 17.86
CA GLY A 334 5.43 -17.06 17.31
C GLY A 334 5.68 -16.19 16.07
N GLY A 335 6.86 -15.59 16.02
CA GLY A 335 7.22 -14.54 15.07
C GLY A 335 7.01 -14.88 13.60
N VAL A 336 7.09 -13.82 12.80
CA VAL A 336 7.21 -13.84 11.35
C VAL A 336 8.25 -14.89 10.97
N VAL A 337 7.79 -16.07 10.53
CA VAL A 337 8.69 -16.96 9.81
C VAL A 337 8.72 -16.35 8.42
N SER A 338 9.70 -15.48 8.19
CA SER A 338 9.95 -14.97 6.86
C SER A 338 10.15 -16.17 5.93
N SER A 339 9.20 -16.45 5.06
CA SER A 339 9.41 -17.27 3.86
C SER A 339 10.31 -16.55 2.84
N ALA A 340 11.23 -15.70 3.33
CA ALA A 340 12.21 -14.97 2.54
C ALA A 340 13.08 -15.91 1.68
N ASP A 341 13.09 -17.22 1.97
CA ASP A 341 13.94 -18.20 1.30
C ASP A 341 13.31 -18.98 0.12
N LYS A 342 12.02 -18.79 -0.24
CA LYS A 342 11.39 -19.67 -1.26
C LYS A 342 11.18 -19.09 -2.67
N SER A 343 11.17 -17.77 -2.89
CA SER A 343 11.02 -17.19 -4.24
C SER A 343 12.26 -16.42 -4.66
N LYS A 344 13.32 -17.16 -4.98
CA LYS A 344 14.60 -16.64 -5.48
C LYS A 344 14.80 -17.08 -6.93
N ILE A 345 14.92 -16.12 -7.84
CA ILE A 345 15.31 -16.38 -9.22
C ILE A 345 16.81 -16.19 -9.33
N THR A 346 17.55 -17.23 -9.70
CA THR A 346 19.00 -17.17 -9.88
C THR A 346 19.36 -17.40 -11.35
N LEU A 347 20.20 -16.53 -11.90
CA LEU A 347 20.78 -16.71 -13.22
C LEU A 347 22.07 -17.53 -13.14
N LEU A 348 22.08 -18.63 -13.86
CA LEU A 348 23.22 -19.53 -13.98
C LEU A 348 23.73 -19.57 -15.42
N VAL A 349 25.04 -19.67 -15.59
CA VAL A 349 25.70 -19.77 -16.89
C VAL A 349 26.67 -20.95 -16.85
N LYS A 350 26.79 -21.66 -17.96
CA LYS A 350 27.84 -22.66 -18.17
C LYS A 350 28.51 -22.48 -19.53
N GLU A 351 29.75 -22.95 -19.60
CA GLU A 351 30.54 -23.02 -20.81
C GLU A 351 30.32 -24.38 -21.50
N GLY A 352 30.13 -24.37 -22.81
CA GLY A 352 29.77 -25.52 -23.63
C GLY A 352 28.27 -25.88 -23.61
N THR A 353 27.87 -26.76 -24.54
CA THR A 353 26.51 -27.30 -24.66
C THR A 353 26.31 -28.64 -23.95
N GLU A 354 27.39 -29.26 -23.47
CA GLU A 354 27.38 -30.59 -22.84
C GLU A 354 26.50 -30.66 -21.60
N SER A 355 25.78 -31.78 -21.42
CA SER A 355 24.81 -31.96 -20.33
C SER A 355 25.44 -31.98 -18.93
N ASN A 356 26.67 -32.46 -18.79
CA ASN A 356 27.44 -32.58 -17.54
C ASN A 356 28.20 -31.30 -17.14
N ALA A 357 28.30 -30.30 -18.01
CA ALA A 357 29.01 -29.06 -17.71
C ALA A 357 28.37 -28.30 -16.53
N LYS A 358 29.20 -27.89 -15.57
CA LYS A 358 28.77 -27.27 -14.31
C LYS A 358 28.23 -25.85 -14.55
N TYR A 359 26.99 -25.62 -14.11
CA TYR A 359 26.43 -24.28 -14.02
C TYR A 359 27.05 -23.50 -12.86
N ILE A 360 27.49 -22.29 -13.14
CA ILE A 360 28.00 -21.33 -12.16
C ILE A 360 27.12 -20.07 -12.13
N PRO A 361 27.08 -19.31 -11.02
CA PRO A 361 26.42 -18.01 -10.97
C PRO A 361 26.97 -17.06 -12.04
N TYR A 362 26.10 -16.25 -12.66
CA TYR A 362 26.49 -15.25 -13.64
C TYR A 362 27.63 -14.32 -13.18
N TYR A 363 27.63 -13.88 -11.91
CA TYR A 363 28.70 -13.03 -11.39
C TYR A 363 30.07 -13.73 -11.37
N GLU A 364 30.12 -15.03 -11.07
CA GLU A 364 31.37 -15.81 -11.19
C GLU A 364 31.80 -15.94 -12.65
N PHE A 365 30.85 -16.17 -13.56
CA PHE A 365 31.12 -16.21 -15.00
C PHE A 365 31.66 -14.86 -15.51
N LYS A 366 31.10 -13.73 -15.05
CA LYS A 366 31.54 -12.38 -15.42
C LYS A 366 32.93 -12.04 -14.90
N GLN A 367 33.36 -12.57 -13.74
CA GLN A 367 34.73 -12.41 -13.27
C GLN A 367 35.73 -13.09 -14.22
N LYS A 368 35.37 -14.27 -14.75
CA LYS A 368 36.17 -14.98 -15.76
C LYS A 368 36.11 -14.28 -17.14
N TYR A 369 34.97 -13.70 -17.48
CA TYR A 369 34.70 -13.03 -18.76
C TYR A 369 34.17 -11.60 -18.54
N PRO A 370 35.04 -10.61 -18.28
CA PRO A 370 34.66 -9.26 -17.83
C PRO A 370 33.73 -8.49 -18.77
N ASN A 371 33.73 -8.84 -20.06
CA ASN A 371 32.91 -8.21 -21.09
C ASN A 371 31.47 -8.76 -21.17
N THR A 372 31.14 -9.75 -20.34
CA THR A 372 29.80 -10.35 -20.32
C THR A 372 28.74 -9.31 -19.91
N LYS A 373 27.67 -9.26 -20.69
CA LYS A 373 26.47 -8.45 -20.53
C LYS A 373 25.24 -9.32 -20.35
N ILE A 374 24.19 -8.74 -19.79
CA ILE A 374 22.91 -9.37 -19.57
C ILE A 374 21.78 -8.39 -19.89
N ASP A 375 20.80 -8.86 -20.64
CA ASP A 375 19.54 -8.17 -20.88
C ASP A 375 18.40 -9.00 -20.27
N LEU A 376 17.72 -8.46 -19.26
CA LEU A 376 16.53 -9.08 -18.65
C LEU A 376 15.27 -8.52 -19.31
N SER A 377 14.30 -9.37 -19.60
CA SER A 377 13.04 -8.95 -20.22
C SER A 377 11.83 -9.64 -19.62
N ILE A 378 10.74 -8.88 -19.46
CA ILE A 378 9.43 -9.37 -19.04
C ILE A 378 8.49 -9.20 -20.23
N SER A 379 7.83 -10.29 -20.64
CA SER A 379 6.94 -10.32 -21.81
C SER A 379 5.59 -10.97 -21.50
N PRO A 380 4.46 -10.56 -22.12
CA PRO A 380 4.33 -9.41 -23.01
C PRO A 380 4.64 -8.08 -22.31
N GLN A 381 4.89 -7.00 -23.08
CA GLN A 381 5.12 -5.69 -22.47
C GLN A 381 3.84 -5.17 -21.78
N GLY A 382 4.02 -4.26 -20.82
CA GLY A 382 2.91 -3.58 -20.16
C GLY A 382 2.57 -4.06 -18.76
N SER A 383 3.37 -4.96 -18.16
CA SER A 383 3.23 -5.38 -16.75
C SER A 383 3.51 -4.29 -15.72
N GLY A 384 4.18 -3.19 -16.11
CA GLY A 384 4.69 -2.18 -15.17
C GLY A 384 5.87 -2.65 -14.30
N LEU A 385 6.28 -3.90 -14.45
CA LEU A 385 7.39 -4.52 -13.74
C LEU A 385 8.67 -4.49 -14.59
N ARG A 386 9.81 -4.40 -13.91
CA ARG A 386 11.15 -4.53 -14.50
C ARG A 386 11.94 -5.58 -13.73
N ALA A 387 12.88 -6.24 -14.40
CA ALA A 387 13.78 -7.17 -13.76
C ALA A 387 15.21 -6.64 -13.80
N GLU A 388 15.93 -6.77 -12.69
CA GLU A 388 17.32 -6.38 -12.56
C GLU A 388 18.11 -7.41 -11.74
N LEU A 389 19.42 -7.50 -11.96
CA LEU A 389 20.29 -8.29 -11.09
C LEU A 389 20.52 -7.53 -9.79
N ASP A 390 20.35 -8.22 -8.66
CA ASP A 390 20.61 -7.65 -7.35
C ASP A 390 22.11 -7.26 -7.21
N PRO A 391 22.43 -5.98 -6.98
CA PRO A 391 23.82 -5.53 -6.85
C PRO A 391 24.55 -6.15 -5.65
N ILE A 392 23.83 -6.59 -4.61
CA ILE A 392 24.42 -7.23 -3.42
C ILE A 392 24.80 -8.69 -3.68
N SER A 393 24.21 -9.33 -4.71
CA SER A 393 24.52 -10.72 -5.09
C SER A 393 26.01 -10.96 -5.37
N TYR A 394 26.76 -9.93 -5.78
CA TYR A 394 28.21 -10.01 -5.97
C TYR A 394 28.96 -10.40 -4.68
N ILE A 395 28.49 -9.95 -3.51
CA ILE A 395 29.10 -10.22 -2.21
C ILE A 395 28.85 -11.68 -1.80
N ASN A 396 27.65 -12.19 -2.07
CA ASN A 396 27.22 -13.52 -1.65
C ASN A 396 27.58 -14.63 -2.65
N LYS A 397 28.24 -14.29 -3.77
CA LYS A 397 28.51 -15.19 -4.92
C LYS A 397 27.24 -15.83 -5.48
N GLU A 398 26.15 -15.07 -5.46
CA GLU A 398 24.89 -15.48 -6.07
C GLU A 398 24.63 -14.61 -7.29
N SER A 399 23.58 -14.88 -8.07
CA SER A 399 23.20 -14.05 -9.22
C SER A 399 21.69 -13.91 -9.26
N VAL A 400 21.18 -13.23 -8.24
CA VAL A 400 19.74 -13.13 -7.99
C VAL A 400 19.13 -12.08 -8.89
N VAL A 401 17.98 -12.40 -9.47
CA VAL A 401 17.16 -11.47 -10.23
C VAL A 401 16.07 -10.92 -9.33
N ASN A 402 16.09 -9.61 -9.11
CA ASN A 402 15.03 -8.85 -8.48
C ASN A 402 14.00 -8.42 -9.52
N ILE A 403 12.72 -8.50 -9.16
CA ILE A 403 11.64 -7.93 -9.95
C ILE A 403 11.11 -6.73 -9.17
N GLU A 404 11.17 -5.56 -9.78
CA GLU A 404 10.79 -4.28 -9.19
C GLU A 404 9.72 -3.58 -10.03
N GLY A 405 9.19 -2.49 -9.50
CA GLY A 405 8.23 -1.62 -10.18
C GLY A 405 6.80 -1.80 -9.67
N GLU A 406 5.91 -1.00 -10.24
CA GLU A 406 4.49 -1.04 -9.92
C GLU A 406 3.78 -1.87 -10.98
N ALA A 407 3.38 -3.10 -10.62
CA ALA A 407 2.49 -3.91 -11.42
C ALA A 407 1.28 -3.08 -11.89
N LYS A 408 1.15 -2.94 -13.21
CA LYS A 408 0.12 -2.20 -13.95
C LYS A 408 -0.24 -3.03 -15.20
N GLY A 409 -1.42 -2.84 -15.76
CA GLY A 409 -1.84 -3.55 -16.98
C GLY A 409 -2.77 -4.75 -16.72
N PRO A 410 -3.12 -5.53 -17.75
CA PRO A 410 -4.11 -6.59 -17.63
C PRO A 410 -3.62 -7.73 -16.74
N GLU A 411 -4.54 -8.32 -15.97
CA GLU A 411 -4.31 -9.60 -15.29
C GLU A 411 -3.95 -10.66 -16.32
N ALA A 412 -2.70 -11.11 -16.27
CA ALA A 412 -2.12 -12.01 -17.27
C ALA A 412 -0.88 -12.73 -16.71
N LEU A 413 -0.49 -13.78 -17.43
CA LEU A 413 0.78 -14.47 -17.23
C LEU A 413 1.87 -13.74 -18.03
N TYR A 414 2.88 -13.23 -17.33
CA TYR A 414 4.07 -12.65 -17.91
C TYR A 414 5.25 -13.63 -17.75
N LYS A 415 6.28 -13.46 -18.57
CA LYS A 415 7.44 -14.34 -18.64
C LYS A 415 8.71 -13.54 -18.54
N LEU A 416 9.52 -13.84 -17.52
CA LEU A 416 10.87 -13.36 -17.36
C LEU A 416 11.84 -14.23 -18.15
N THR A 417 12.65 -13.61 -19.00
CA THR A 417 13.80 -14.25 -19.66
C THR A 417 15.04 -13.38 -19.48
N ALA A 418 16.21 -13.98 -19.63
CA ALA A 418 17.49 -13.28 -19.71
C ALA A 418 18.22 -13.64 -21.00
N LYS A 419 18.92 -12.68 -21.58
CA LYS A 419 19.87 -12.87 -22.67
C LYS A 419 21.26 -12.52 -22.15
N VAL A 420 22.15 -13.51 -22.12
CA VAL A 420 23.56 -13.33 -21.72
C VAL A 420 24.41 -13.24 -22.98
N THR A 421 25.25 -12.21 -23.05
CA THR A 421 26.12 -11.92 -24.21
C THR A 421 27.55 -11.72 -23.76
N ASP A 422 28.53 -12.37 -24.40
CA ASP A 422 29.96 -12.13 -24.17
C ASP A 422 30.74 -12.23 -25.49
N GLY A 423 31.16 -11.09 -26.04
CA GLY A 423 31.62 -11.02 -27.43
C GLY A 423 30.53 -11.51 -28.38
N SER A 424 30.88 -12.43 -29.28
CA SER A 424 29.93 -13.09 -30.19
C SER A 424 29.11 -14.21 -29.54
N ARG A 425 29.42 -14.61 -28.30
CA ARG A 425 28.65 -15.66 -27.59
C ARG A 425 27.32 -15.07 -27.11
N VAL A 426 26.20 -15.71 -27.47
CA VAL A 426 24.86 -15.30 -27.05
C VAL A 426 24.07 -16.50 -26.55
N SER A 427 23.39 -16.38 -25.41
CA SER A 427 22.47 -17.40 -24.92
C SER A 427 21.24 -16.78 -24.29
N THR A 428 20.06 -17.29 -24.65
CA THR A 428 18.78 -16.91 -24.03
C THR A 428 18.34 -18.01 -23.08
N THR A 429 17.88 -17.62 -21.89
CA THR A 429 17.43 -18.55 -20.86
C THR A 429 16.07 -19.17 -21.18
N ASN A 430 15.67 -20.17 -20.40
CA ASN A 430 14.25 -20.49 -20.20
C ASN A 430 13.48 -19.28 -19.66
N SER A 431 12.15 -19.35 -19.73
CA SER A 431 11.27 -18.39 -19.06
C SER A 431 10.96 -18.80 -17.63
N VAL A 432 10.82 -17.81 -16.74
CA VAL A 432 10.17 -17.95 -15.43
C VAL A 432 8.84 -17.19 -15.47
N ASP A 433 7.77 -17.85 -15.05
CA ASP A 433 6.43 -17.28 -15.06
C ASP A 433 6.25 -16.25 -13.93
N ILE A 434 5.70 -15.09 -14.28
CA ILE A 434 5.33 -13.99 -13.38
C ILE A 434 3.81 -13.79 -13.51
N HIS A 435 3.09 -14.06 -12.43
CA HIS A 435 1.65 -13.81 -12.41
C HIS A 435 1.34 -12.40 -11.92
N VAL A 436 0.55 -11.66 -12.69
CA VAL A 436 0.02 -10.34 -12.30
C VAL A 436 -1.50 -10.44 -12.20
N TYR A 437 -2.06 -10.13 -11.04
CA TYR A 437 -3.49 -10.23 -10.75
C TYR A 437 -4.16 -8.87 -10.52
N ASP A 438 -5.36 -8.69 -11.05
CA ASP A 438 -6.21 -7.55 -10.70
C ASP A 438 -6.93 -7.83 -9.37
N LEU A 439 -6.48 -7.18 -8.31
CA LEU A 439 -7.00 -7.37 -6.96
C LEU A 439 -8.31 -6.62 -6.71
N THR A 440 -8.82 -5.88 -7.70
CA THR A 440 -10.19 -5.31 -7.66
C THR A 440 -11.27 -6.34 -7.97
N LYS A 441 -10.92 -7.46 -8.64
CA LYS A 441 -11.87 -8.52 -8.96
C LYS A 441 -12.31 -9.27 -7.72
N SER A 442 -13.62 -9.45 -7.61
CA SER A 442 -14.24 -10.15 -6.49
C SER A 442 -14.01 -11.67 -6.53
N LEU A 443 -14.24 -12.35 -5.40
CA LEU A 443 -14.29 -13.81 -5.34
C LEU A 443 -15.32 -14.37 -6.34
N GLN A 444 -16.52 -13.79 -6.41
CA GLN A 444 -17.56 -14.23 -7.36
C GLN A 444 -17.04 -14.18 -8.81
N THR A 445 -16.43 -13.07 -9.21
CA THR A 445 -15.86 -12.92 -10.56
C THR A 445 -14.80 -13.98 -10.88
N ARG A 446 -14.03 -14.41 -9.87
CA ARG A 446 -13.02 -15.45 -10.03
C ARG A 446 -13.63 -16.84 -10.11
N LEU A 447 -14.67 -17.12 -9.34
CA LEU A 447 -15.44 -18.36 -9.41
C LEU A 447 -16.17 -18.51 -10.76
N ASP A 448 -16.75 -17.42 -11.28
CA ASP A 448 -17.44 -17.39 -12.58
C ASP A 448 -16.50 -17.68 -13.75
N ALA A 449 -15.20 -17.41 -13.58
CA ALA A 449 -14.18 -17.67 -14.58
C ALA A 449 -13.66 -19.11 -14.57
N LEU A 450 -14.04 -19.94 -13.59
CA LEU A 450 -13.65 -21.35 -13.53
C LEU A 450 -14.44 -22.16 -14.56
N GLY A 451 -13.78 -23.14 -15.19
CA GLY A 451 -14.43 -24.07 -16.09
C GLY A 451 -15.47 -24.93 -15.38
N SER A 452 -16.56 -25.28 -16.06
CA SER A 452 -17.66 -26.08 -15.49
C SER A 452 -17.25 -27.52 -15.09
N THR A 453 -16.10 -28.00 -15.54
CA THR A 453 -15.52 -29.30 -15.17
C THR A 453 -14.54 -29.22 -14.00
N GLU A 454 -14.18 -28.01 -13.56
CA GLU A 454 -13.22 -27.81 -12.48
C GLU A 454 -13.84 -28.29 -11.15
N SER A 455 -13.16 -29.22 -10.48
CA SER A 455 -13.62 -29.78 -9.20
C SER A 455 -12.73 -29.37 -8.02
N LYS A 456 -11.55 -28.80 -8.29
CA LYS A 456 -10.65 -28.28 -7.27
C LYS A 456 -10.04 -26.98 -7.75
N TRP A 457 -9.93 -26.00 -6.87
CA TRP A 457 -9.30 -24.72 -7.20
C TRP A 457 -8.24 -24.36 -6.18
N MET A 458 -6.98 -24.26 -6.64
CA MET A 458 -5.92 -23.57 -5.90
C MET A 458 -6.13 -22.07 -6.08
N MET A 459 -6.58 -21.39 -5.04
CA MET A 459 -7.00 -20.01 -5.06
C MET A 459 -5.86 -19.10 -5.48
N MET A 460 -6.05 -18.43 -6.62
CA MET A 460 -5.13 -17.46 -7.17
C MET A 460 -5.87 -16.16 -7.53
N PRO A 461 -5.38 -14.98 -7.10
CA PRO A 461 -4.25 -14.79 -6.18
C PRO A 461 -4.55 -15.34 -4.79
N TYR A 462 -3.50 -15.63 -4.02
CA TYR A 462 -3.60 -16.11 -2.63
C TYR A 462 -4.25 -15.11 -1.67
N LYS A 463 -4.56 -13.89 -2.12
CA LYS A 463 -5.33 -12.90 -1.37
C LYS A 463 -6.38 -12.26 -2.25
N ILE A 464 -7.65 -12.42 -1.88
CA ILE A 464 -8.79 -11.78 -2.55
C ILE A 464 -9.44 -10.82 -1.56
N PHE A 465 -9.31 -9.51 -1.81
CA PHE A 465 -9.73 -8.45 -0.89
C PHE A 465 -11.25 -8.26 -0.82
N THR A 466 -11.93 -8.49 -1.95
CA THR A 466 -13.37 -8.32 -2.10
C THR A 466 -13.99 -9.67 -2.36
N VAL A 467 -14.81 -10.14 -1.42
CA VAL A 467 -15.61 -11.36 -1.59
C VAL A 467 -16.92 -11.03 -2.30
N GLY A 468 -17.57 -9.92 -1.93
CA GLY A 468 -18.92 -9.59 -2.42
C GLY A 468 -19.97 -10.57 -1.88
N ASN A 469 -20.93 -10.98 -2.72
CA ASN A 469 -21.92 -12.03 -2.41
C ASN A 469 -21.61 -13.27 -3.24
N ALA A 470 -20.52 -13.96 -2.91
CA ALA A 470 -20.01 -15.08 -3.67
C ALA A 470 -20.82 -16.35 -3.40
N THR A 471 -21.25 -17.06 -4.44
CA THR A 471 -21.89 -18.38 -4.34
C THR A 471 -20.94 -19.45 -4.87
N ILE A 472 -20.66 -20.48 -4.07
CA ILE A 472 -19.75 -21.55 -4.47
C ILE A 472 -20.41 -22.45 -5.52
N PRO A 473 -19.78 -22.70 -6.69
CA PRO A 473 -20.29 -23.62 -7.70
C PRO A 473 -20.43 -25.06 -7.18
N THR A 474 -21.51 -25.75 -7.51
CA THR A 474 -21.81 -27.10 -6.98
C THR A 474 -20.87 -28.20 -7.47
N ASN A 475 -20.21 -27.99 -8.62
CA ASN A 475 -19.17 -28.87 -9.15
C ASN A 475 -17.85 -28.77 -8.38
N LEU A 476 -17.61 -27.65 -7.68
CA LEU A 476 -16.38 -27.40 -6.96
C LEU A 476 -16.41 -28.14 -5.62
N LYS A 477 -15.45 -29.06 -5.43
CA LYS A 477 -15.30 -29.89 -4.23
C LYS A 477 -14.23 -29.39 -3.27
N GLU A 478 -13.29 -28.59 -3.77
CA GLU A 478 -12.19 -28.06 -2.96
C GLU A 478 -11.80 -26.64 -3.41
N ILE A 479 -11.64 -25.74 -2.45
CA ILE A 479 -11.00 -24.44 -2.64
C ILE A 479 -9.83 -24.36 -1.66
N ALA A 480 -8.61 -24.44 -2.17
CA ALA A 480 -7.41 -24.42 -1.37
C ALA A 480 -6.73 -23.05 -1.46
N GLY A 481 -6.47 -22.40 -0.32
CA GLY A 481 -5.57 -21.25 -0.26
C GLY A 481 -4.10 -21.65 -0.41
N SER A 482 -3.77 -22.89 -0.07
CA SER A 482 -2.43 -23.48 -0.17
C SER A 482 -2.50 -24.99 0.05
N ASN A 483 -1.53 -25.73 -0.50
CA ASN A 483 -1.35 -27.16 -0.26
C ASN A 483 -0.31 -27.46 0.84
N GLU A 484 0.46 -26.46 1.28
CA GLU A 484 1.38 -26.59 2.40
C GLU A 484 0.65 -26.26 3.71
N GLU A 485 0.90 -27.04 4.76
CA GLU A 485 0.35 -26.80 6.09
C GLU A 485 0.97 -25.55 6.75
N GLY A 486 0.19 -24.83 7.54
CA GLY A 486 0.63 -23.56 8.16
C GLY A 486 0.73 -22.40 7.17
N LEU A 487 0.37 -22.67 5.91
CA LEU A 487 0.46 -21.77 4.80
C LEU A 487 -0.99 -21.46 4.34
N TYR A 488 -1.48 -20.22 4.40
CA TYR A 488 -2.88 -19.86 4.14
C TYR A 488 -3.08 -18.81 3.05
N GLY A 489 -4.13 -18.99 2.25
CA GLY A 489 -4.72 -17.91 1.44
C GLY A 489 -5.65 -17.02 2.29
N GLU A 490 -5.95 -15.81 1.82
CA GLU A 490 -6.83 -14.86 2.52
C GLU A 490 -8.05 -14.47 1.67
N LEU A 491 -9.23 -14.50 2.30
CA LEU A 491 -10.50 -14.05 1.72
C LEU A 491 -11.10 -12.91 2.55
N GLY A 492 -11.37 -11.78 1.90
CA GLY A 492 -11.96 -10.59 2.50
C GLY A 492 -10.93 -9.61 3.06
N ASN A 493 -11.42 -8.64 3.82
CA ASN A 493 -10.67 -7.52 4.36
C ASN A 493 -11.01 -7.26 5.84
N THR A 494 -10.32 -6.30 6.43
CA THR A 494 -10.43 -5.93 7.86
C THR A 494 -11.08 -4.55 8.04
N ASP A 495 -11.52 -3.93 6.94
CA ASP A 495 -12.10 -2.58 6.90
C ASP A 495 -13.61 -2.58 7.15
N SER A 496 -14.23 -3.75 7.19
CA SER A 496 -15.67 -3.98 7.39
C SER A 496 -15.90 -5.25 8.22
N TYR A 497 -17.12 -5.47 8.70
CA TYR A 497 -17.50 -6.65 9.46
C TYR A 497 -18.78 -7.28 8.91
N ALA A 498 -18.69 -8.56 8.51
CA ALA A 498 -19.80 -9.37 8.00
C ALA A 498 -20.65 -8.68 6.91
N THR A 499 -20.04 -7.86 6.06
CA THR A 499 -20.71 -7.14 4.96
C THR A 499 -20.70 -7.92 3.66
N GLU A 500 -19.83 -8.92 3.55
CA GLU A 500 -19.66 -9.78 2.39
C GLU A 500 -20.04 -11.22 2.77
N THR A 501 -20.44 -12.03 1.78
CA THR A 501 -20.96 -13.37 2.01
C THR A 501 -20.30 -14.39 1.08
N ILE A 502 -19.94 -15.56 1.63
CA ILE A 502 -19.72 -16.80 0.89
C ILE A 502 -20.91 -17.72 1.15
N THR A 503 -21.69 -17.99 0.11
CA THR A 503 -22.85 -18.88 0.15
C THR A 503 -22.47 -20.27 -0.35
N ILE A 504 -22.75 -21.29 0.45
CA ILE A 504 -22.68 -22.70 0.08
C ILE A 504 -24.11 -23.14 -0.26
N PRO A 505 -24.47 -23.18 -1.56
CA PRO A 505 -25.84 -23.41 -1.97
C PRO A 505 -26.26 -24.87 -1.83
N LYS A 506 -27.55 -25.14 -1.98
CA LYS A 506 -28.10 -26.50 -2.06
C LYS A 506 -27.36 -27.34 -3.12
N GLY A 507 -26.93 -28.55 -2.73
CA GLY A 507 -26.24 -29.48 -3.63
C GLY A 507 -24.74 -29.24 -3.77
N ALA A 508 -24.20 -28.15 -3.21
CA ALA A 508 -22.77 -27.99 -3.06
C ALA A 508 -22.25 -28.88 -1.92
N ASP A 509 -21.07 -29.47 -2.12
CA ASP A 509 -20.33 -30.23 -1.12
C ASP A 509 -18.87 -29.88 -1.30
N VAL A 510 -18.39 -28.94 -0.49
CA VAL A 510 -17.11 -28.26 -0.69
C VAL A 510 -16.26 -28.23 0.57
N THR A 511 -14.97 -28.47 0.39
CA THR A 511 -13.93 -28.24 1.39
C THR A 511 -13.23 -26.92 1.13
N LEU A 512 -13.27 -26.00 2.10
CA LEU A 512 -12.36 -24.86 2.16
C LEU A 512 -11.11 -25.29 2.90
N LYS A 513 -9.96 -25.17 2.25
CA LYS A 513 -8.68 -25.69 2.75
C LYS A 513 -7.64 -24.59 2.92
N ASN A 514 -7.00 -24.50 4.08
CA ASN A 514 -5.89 -23.58 4.33
C ASN A 514 -6.23 -22.11 4.00
N LEU A 515 -7.32 -21.60 4.56
CA LEU A 515 -7.81 -20.24 4.31
C LEU A 515 -8.02 -19.44 5.61
N LYS A 516 -7.59 -18.17 5.59
CA LYS A 516 -7.98 -17.13 6.55
C LYS A 516 -9.17 -16.35 5.97
N ILE A 517 -10.37 -16.61 6.48
CA ILE A 517 -11.59 -15.89 6.11
C ILE A 517 -11.75 -14.69 7.04
N LYS A 518 -11.44 -13.49 6.53
CA LYS A 518 -11.40 -12.24 7.30
C LYS A 518 -12.77 -11.81 7.80
N SER A 519 -12.78 -10.94 8.79
CA SER A 519 -13.99 -10.51 9.52
C SER A 519 -15.00 -9.74 8.66
N SER A 520 -14.61 -9.20 7.49
CA SER A 520 -15.57 -8.66 6.51
C SER A 520 -16.52 -9.71 5.94
N THR A 521 -16.12 -10.98 5.95
CA THR A 521 -16.78 -12.07 5.22
C THR A 521 -17.53 -13.00 6.17
N LYS A 522 -18.84 -13.12 5.94
CA LYS A 522 -19.71 -14.12 6.56
C LYS A 522 -19.80 -15.36 5.66
N ILE A 523 -19.84 -16.54 6.26
CA ILE A 523 -20.17 -17.79 5.53
C ILE A 523 -21.63 -18.15 5.81
N ILE A 524 -22.38 -18.48 4.76
CA ILE A 524 -23.76 -18.97 4.84
C ILE A 524 -23.83 -20.34 4.19
N VAL A 525 -24.26 -21.36 4.94
CA VAL A 525 -24.52 -22.70 4.42
C VAL A 525 -26.02 -22.89 4.30
N GLU A 526 -26.54 -22.95 3.08
CA GLU A 526 -27.97 -23.07 2.82
C GLU A 526 -28.49 -24.50 2.99
N LYS A 527 -29.82 -24.64 2.98
CA LYS A 527 -30.49 -25.93 3.13
C LYS A 527 -30.03 -26.93 2.07
N GLY A 528 -29.42 -28.02 2.52
CA GLY A 528 -28.89 -29.08 1.65
C GLY A 528 -27.53 -28.76 1.00
N GLY A 529 -26.86 -27.68 1.38
CA GLY A 529 -25.43 -27.46 1.11
C GLY A 529 -24.56 -28.10 2.19
N LYS A 530 -23.33 -28.48 1.85
CA LYS A 530 -22.35 -29.04 2.80
C LYS A 530 -21.02 -28.29 2.74
N LEU A 531 -20.50 -27.93 3.90
CA LEU A 531 -19.25 -27.21 4.06
C LEU A 531 -18.31 -27.97 4.99
N THR A 532 -17.09 -28.24 4.52
CA THR A 532 -15.96 -28.66 5.35
C THR A 532 -14.95 -27.53 5.47
N LEU A 533 -14.55 -27.18 6.69
CA LEU A 533 -13.42 -26.31 6.99
C LEU A 533 -12.22 -27.17 7.40
N ASP A 534 -11.15 -27.16 6.60
CA ASP A 534 -9.90 -27.90 6.82
C ASP A 534 -8.71 -26.91 6.84
N GLY A 535 -7.96 -26.87 7.93
CA GLY A 535 -6.89 -25.89 8.12
C GLY A 535 -7.35 -24.44 7.97
N CYS A 536 -8.58 -24.09 8.36
CA CYS A 536 -9.13 -22.74 8.15
C CYS A 536 -9.17 -21.93 9.46
N VAL A 537 -9.03 -20.61 9.32
CA VAL A 537 -9.29 -19.64 10.39
C VAL A 537 -10.45 -18.74 9.95
N THR A 538 -11.54 -18.77 10.71
CA THR A 538 -12.73 -17.94 10.46
C THR A 538 -12.79 -16.78 11.45
N TYR A 539 -12.57 -15.56 10.95
CA TYR A 539 -12.69 -14.33 11.73
C TYR A 539 -14.09 -13.72 11.63
N GLY A 540 -14.75 -13.93 10.50
CA GLY A 540 -16.16 -13.60 10.31
C GLY A 540 -17.11 -14.70 10.79
N PRO A 541 -18.42 -14.40 10.91
CA PRO A 541 -19.40 -15.35 11.40
C PRO A 541 -19.68 -16.47 10.38
N VAL A 542 -19.99 -17.66 10.90
CA VAL A 542 -20.48 -18.80 10.09
C VAL A 542 -21.93 -19.06 10.47
N GLU A 543 -22.82 -19.08 9.49
CA GLU A 543 -24.25 -19.33 9.67
C GLU A 543 -24.69 -20.54 8.85
N VAL A 544 -25.35 -21.50 9.48
CA VAL A 544 -25.86 -22.71 8.84
C VAL A 544 -27.39 -22.68 8.90
N ASN A 545 -28.03 -22.74 7.75
CA ASN A 545 -29.47 -22.56 7.53
C ASN A 545 -30.07 -23.82 6.89
N GLY A 546 -30.02 -24.95 7.60
CA GLY A 546 -30.52 -26.23 7.10
C GLY A 546 -29.49 -27.08 6.33
N GLY A 547 -28.24 -26.64 6.30
CA GLY A 547 -27.12 -27.36 5.65
C GLY A 547 -26.28 -28.18 6.64
N THR A 548 -25.19 -28.76 6.15
CA THR A 548 -24.23 -29.53 6.97
C THR A 548 -22.92 -28.77 7.14
N LEU A 549 -22.41 -28.72 8.36
CA LEU A 549 -21.11 -28.16 8.70
C LEU A 549 -20.19 -29.23 9.30
N THR A 550 -18.97 -29.31 8.75
CA THR A 550 -17.85 -30.07 9.30
C THR A 550 -16.66 -29.13 9.55
N VAL A 551 -16.11 -29.12 10.75
CA VAL A 551 -14.91 -28.34 11.11
C VAL A 551 -13.81 -29.29 11.55
N LYS A 552 -12.70 -29.37 10.82
CA LYS A 552 -11.56 -30.23 11.20
C LYS A 552 -10.82 -29.65 12.41
N ASP A 553 -10.10 -30.50 13.13
CA ASP A 553 -9.37 -30.19 14.36
C ASP A 553 -8.24 -29.17 14.19
N ASN A 554 -7.68 -29.11 12.98
CA ASN A 554 -6.72 -28.09 12.53
C ASN A 554 -7.37 -26.77 12.10
N SER A 555 -8.69 -26.59 12.28
CA SER A 555 -9.41 -25.34 12.00
C SER A 555 -9.81 -24.61 13.27
N SER A 556 -9.99 -23.30 13.18
CA SER A 556 -10.39 -22.46 14.31
C SER A 556 -11.35 -21.34 13.90
N THR A 557 -12.10 -20.85 14.88
CA THR A 557 -12.95 -19.66 14.76
C THR A 557 -12.57 -18.64 15.83
N THR A 558 -12.72 -17.36 15.53
CA THR A 558 -12.65 -16.29 16.54
C THR A 558 -14.03 -15.65 16.77
N ASN A 559 -15.03 -16.07 15.99
CA ASN A 559 -16.40 -15.58 16.02
C ASN A 559 -17.41 -16.69 16.35
N THR A 560 -18.69 -16.33 16.43
CA THR A 560 -19.78 -17.27 16.66
C THR A 560 -20.12 -18.08 15.40
N ILE A 561 -20.29 -19.39 15.58
CA ILE A 561 -20.96 -20.27 14.62
C ILE A 561 -22.44 -20.37 15.01
N THR A 562 -23.33 -20.04 14.09
CA THR A 562 -24.79 -20.09 14.32
C THR A 562 -25.40 -21.24 13.53
N LEU A 563 -26.09 -22.15 14.22
CA LEU A 563 -26.83 -23.26 13.63
C LEU A 563 -28.33 -22.97 13.76
N ASN A 564 -28.99 -22.72 12.63
CA ASN A 564 -30.43 -22.47 12.58
C ASN A 564 -31.20 -23.75 12.23
N ASP A 565 -32.52 -23.65 12.16
CA ASP A 565 -33.42 -24.81 11.98
C ASP A 565 -33.04 -25.69 10.77
N GLY A 566 -33.08 -27.01 10.97
CA GLY A 566 -32.73 -28.05 10.01
C GLY A 566 -31.23 -28.30 9.83
N SER A 567 -30.35 -27.60 10.54
CA SER A 567 -28.90 -27.72 10.34
C SER A 567 -28.33 -29.04 10.88
N ILE A 568 -27.22 -29.49 10.31
CA ILE A 568 -26.48 -30.69 10.72
C ILE A 568 -25.06 -30.29 11.11
N LEU A 569 -24.63 -30.69 12.31
CA LEU A 569 -23.23 -30.66 12.74
C LEU A 569 -22.66 -32.08 12.65
N GLU A 570 -21.63 -32.27 11.83
CA GLU A 570 -21.08 -33.60 11.52
C GLU A 570 -19.56 -33.62 11.67
N ASP A 571 -19.03 -34.60 12.41
CA ASP A 571 -17.61 -34.86 12.61
C ASP A 571 -16.74 -33.61 12.84
N SER A 572 -17.21 -32.72 13.70
CA SER A 572 -16.65 -31.38 13.88
C SER A 572 -15.88 -31.21 15.19
N SER A 573 -14.66 -30.69 15.12
CA SER A 573 -13.88 -30.23 16.26
C SER A 573 -13.73 -28.70 16.24
N ILE A 574 -14.71 -28.01 16.82
CA ILE A 574 -14.77 -26.55 16.87
C ILE A 574 -13.98 -26.04 18.07
N LYS A 575 -12.90 -25.29 17.78
CA LYS A 575 -12.10 -24.58 18.77
C LYS A 575 -12.18 -23.07 18.54
N SER A 576 -12.50 -22.32 19.60
CA SER A 576 -12.40 -20.87 19.58
C SER A 576 -11.00 -20.37 19.96
N LEU A 577 -10.54 -19.31 19.30
CA LEU A 577 -9.29 -18.59 19.56
C LEU A 577 -9.52 -17.07 19.66
N SER A 578 -10.68 -16.67 20.20
CA SER A 578 -11.09 -15.27 20.34
C SER A 578 -10.12 -14.39 21.16
N THR A 579 -9.22 -15.00 21.95
CA THR A 579 -8.23 -14.26 22.78
C THR A 579 -6.90 -13.97 22.08
N PHE A 580 -6.52 -14.74 21.06
CA PHE A 580 -5.17 -14.70 20.49
C PHE A 580 -5.10 -14.22 19.04
N LEU A 581 -6.23 -14.13 18.34
CA LEU A 581 -6.28 -13.84 16.91
C LEU A 581 -7.32 -12.76 16.62
N THR A 582 -6.89 -11.50 16.56
CA THR A 582 -7.60 -10.48 15.82
C THR A 582 -7.05 -10.47 14.39
N ASP A 583 -7.91 -10.40 13.39
CA ASP A 583 -7.46 -10.12 12.02
C ASP A 583 -7.01 -8.65 11.85
N GLY A 584 -6.99 -7.86 12.93
CA GLY A 584 -6.67 -6.43 12.92
C GLY A 584 -7.90 -5.55 12.69
N SER A 585 -9.09 -6.12 12.51
CA SER A 585 -10.32 -5.35 12.36
C SER A 585 -10.70 -4.65 13.67
N THR A 586 -10.85 -3.33 13.61
CA THR A 586 -11.42 -2.55 14.73
C THR A 586 -12.95 -2.56 14.75
N LEU A 587 -13.58 -3.20 13.75
CA LEU A 587 -15.03 -3.27 13.58
C LEU A 587 -15.61 -4.64 13.97
N ALA A 588 -14.78 -5.68 14.07
CA ALA A 588 -15.20 -6.97 14.59
C ALA A 588 -15.82 -6.81 15.99
N PRO A 589 -16.93 -7.51 16.30
CA PRO A 589 -17.60 -7.40 17.58
C PRO A 589 -16.67 -7.86 18.70
N LYS A 590 -16.95 -7.40 19.92
CA LYS A 590 -16.30 -7.96 21.11
C LYS A 590 -16.46 -9.48 21.10
N GLU A 591 -15.44 -10.18 21.61
CA GLU A 591 -15.43 -11.63 21.82
C GLU A 591 -16.82 -12.19 22.16
N PRO A 592 -17.34 -13.14 21.36
CA PRO A 592 -18.66 -13.67 21.57
C PRO A 592 -18.72 -14.48 22.86
N LYS A 593 -19.85 -14.40 23.57
CA LYS A 593 -20.04 -15.15 24.83
C LYS A 593 -20.15 -16.67 24.63
N SER A 594 -20.50 -17.12 23.44
CA SER A 594 -20.66 -18.54 23.11
C SER A 594 -20.00 -18.83 21.76
N VAL A 595 -19.29 -19.96 21.67
CA VAL A 595 -18.68 -20.41 20.41
C VAL A 595 -19.76 -20.79 19.40
N VAL A 596 -20.72 -21.61 19.83
CA VAL A 596 -21.83 -22.07 19.01
C VAL A 596 -23.16 -21.62 19.58
N ILE A 597 -24.04 -21.10 18.73
CA ILE A 597 -25.43 -20.75 19.07
C ILE A 597 -26.38 -21.57 18.19
N VAL A 598 -27.36 -22.21 18.81
CA VAL A 598 -28.45 -22.95 18.14
C VAL A 598 -29.75 -22.16 18.30
N ASN A 599 -30.41 -21.82 17.19
CA ASN A 599 -31.68 -21.06 17.17
C ASN A 599 -32.86 -21.85 16.58
N GLY A 600 -32.76 -23.18 16.48
CA GLY A 600 -33.80 -24.02 15.89
C GLY A 600 -33.58 -25.50 16.20
N ASN A 601 -34.19 -26.38 15.43
CA ASN A 601 -34.00 -27.82 15.57
C ASN A 601 -32.83 -28.28 14.70
N ILE A 602 -31.80 -28.88 15.29
CA ILE A 602 -30.58 -29.31 14.58
C ILE A 602 -30.26 -30.77 14.91
N THR A 603 -29.51 -31.42 14.03
CA THR A 603 -29.03 -32.80 14.21
C THR A 603 -27.52 -32.82 14.38
N VAL A 604 -27.02 -33.66 15.28
CA VAL A 604 -25.59 -33.90 15.50
C VAL A 604 -25.28 -35.34 15.10
N LYS A 605 -24.26 -35.51 14.26
CA LYS A 605 -23.82 -36.81 13.71
C LYS A 605 -22.34 -37.05 13.92
N GLY A 606 -21.96 -38.30 14.16
CA GLY A 606 -20.56 -38.67 14.36
C GLY A 606 -19.94 -38.02 15.60
N THR A 607 -18.64 -37.74 15.55
CA THR A 607 -17.90 -37.25 16.73
C THR A 607 -17.71 -35.74 16.69
N ASN A 608 -18.30 -35.04 17.64
CA ASN A 608 -18.28 -33.58 17.69
C ASN A 608 -17.71 -33.06 19.01
N LYS A 609 -16.86 -32.04 18.91
CA LYS A 609 -16.24 -31.34 20.03
C LYS A 609 -16.41 -29.83 19.86
N ILE A 610 -16.84 -29.14 20.91
CA ILE A 610 -16.95 -27.69 20.97
C ILE A 610 -16.19 -27.20 22.20
N LYS A 611 -15.19 -26.34 21.99
CA LYS A 611 -14.36 -25.81 23.08
C LYS A 611 -14.36 -24.29 23.10
N GLY A 612 -14.86 -23.72 24.20
CA GLY A 612 -14.77 -22.29 24.52
C GLY A 612 -13.35 -21.83 24.83
N ASP A 613 -13.05 -20.57 24.49
CA ASP A 613 -11.79 -19.91 24.82
C ASP A 613 -11.84 -19.20 26.20
N LYS A 614 -10.67 -18.86 26.73
CA LYS A 614 -10.47 -18.36 28.10
C LYS A 614 -10.97 -16.93 28.38
N GLY A 615 -11.39 -16.18 27.37
CA GLY A 615 -11.77 -14.78 27.51
C GLY A 615 -10.57 -13.82 27.53
N PHE A 616 -10.71 -12.61 26.96
CA PHE A 616 -9.64 -11.59 26.96
C PHE A 616 -9.29 -11.13 28.40
N THR A 617 -8.07 -10.63 28.63
CA THR A 617 -7.50 -10.22 29.94
C THR A 617 -8.29 -9.14 30.73
N THR A 618 -9.44 -8.70 30.24
CA THR A 618 -10.35 -7.74 30.89
C THR A 618 -11.76 -8.29 31.13
N SER A 619 -12.10 -9.50 30.65
CA SER A 619 -13.38 -10.16 30.92
C SER A 619 -13.30 -11.00 32.19
N VAL A 620 -14.28 -10.81 33.07
CA VAL A 620 -14.45 -11.56 34.32
C VAL A 620 -14.90 -13.02 34.07
N GLU A 621 -15.41 -13.30 32.86
CA GLU A 621 -16.06 -14.56 32.44
C GLU A 621 -15.42 -15.07 31.14
N ALA A 622 -15.10 -16.37 31.10
CA ALA A 622 -14.65 -17.05 29.89
C ALA A 622 -15.81 -17.37 28.91
N GLN A 623 -15.50 -17.91 27.72
CA GLN A 623 -16.49 -18.19 26.68
C GLN A 623 -17.19 -19.54 26.86
N ASN A 624 -18.52 -19.55 26.75
CA ASN A 624 -19.32 -20.77 26.80
C ASN A 624 -19.11 -21.60 25.52
N GLY A 625 -19.19 -22.93 25.63
CA GLY A 625 -19.10 -23.80 24.45
C GLY A 625 -20.31 -23.67 23.54
N LEU A 626 -21.48 -24.05 24.05
CA LEU A 626 -22.74 -24.12 23.29
C LEU A 626 -23.86 -23.35 23.99
N LYS A 627 -24.67 -22.63 23.21
CA LYS A 627 -25.93 -22.01 23.68
C LYS A 627 -27.10 -22.48 22.81
N VAL A 628 -28.21 -22.89 23.41
CA VAL A 628 -29.42 -23.36 22.72
C VAL A 628 -30.63 -22.49 23.07
N ASN A 629 -31.17 -21.79 22.08
CA ASN A 629 -32.27 -20.82 22.23
C ASN A 629 -33.58 -21.41 21.72
N ASN A 630 -34.48 -21.80 22.63
CA ASN A 630 -35.82 -22.34 22.33
C ASN A 630 -35.88 -23.49 21.29
N GLY A 631 -34.74 -24.12 20.98
CA GLY A 631 -34.59 -25.14 19.92
C GLY A 631 -34.26 -26.53 20.46
N VAL A 632 -34.15 -27.51 19.55
CA VAL A 632 -33.85 -28.92 19.88
C VAL A 632 -32.56 -29.37 19.20
N VAL A 633 -31.58 -29.81 19.98
CA VAL A 633 -30.39 -30.51 19.49
C VAL A 633 -30.65 -32.01 19.57
N THR A 634 -30.72 -32.69 18.42
CA THR A 634 -30.94 -34.14 18.35
C THR A 634 -29.61 -34.86 18.12
N LEU A 635 -29.21 -35.73 19.04
CA LEU A 635 -28.04 -36.59 18.92
C LEU A 635 -28.45 -37.92 18.28
N ASP A 636 -27.94 -38.21 17.08
CA ASP A 636 -28.13 -39.51 16.44
C ASP A 636 -27.52 -40.64 17.29
N LYS A 637 -27.96 -41.89 17.07
CA LYS A 637 -27.62 -43.06 17.90
C LYS A 637 -26.13 -43.24 18.18
N ASP A 638 -25.27 -42.99 17.20
CA ASP A 638 -23.82 -43.15 17.33
C ASP A 638 -23.10 -41.80 17.45
N ALA A 639 -23.85 -40.71 17.63
CA ALA A 639 -23.28 -39.38 17.76
C ALA A 639 -22.71 -39.15 19.17
N SER A 640 -21.58 -38.46 19.23
CA SER A 640 -20.99 -37.94 20.46
C SER A 640 -20.85 -36.43 20.37
N LEU A 641 -21.32 -35.71 21.37
CA LEU A 641 -21.15 -34.26 21.51
C LEU A 641 -20.40 -33.95 22.80
N GLU A 642 -19.13 -33.57 22.67
CA GLU A 642 -18.32 -33.04 23.76
C GLU A 642 -18.35 -31.51 23.75
N VAL A 643 -18.75 -30.89 24.86
CA VAL A 643 -18.76 -29.43 25.02
C VAL A 643 -17.96 -29.04 26.25
N VAL A 644 -17.01 -28.14 26.07
CA VAL A 644 -16.11 -27.66 27.14
C VAL A 644 -16.20 -26.14 27.23
N GLY A 645 -16.55 -25.62 28.40
CA GLY A 645 -16.49 -24.19 28.70
C GLY A 645 -15.05 -23.69 28.81
N GLY A 646 -14.79 -22.44 28.42
CA GLY A 646 -13.46 -21.84 28.52
C GLY A 646 -12.99 -21.60 29.96
N GLY A 647 -11.67 -21.59 30.19
CA GLY A 647 -11.10 -21.28 31.50
C GLY A 647 -9.67 -21.76 31.77
N ASP A 648 -9.15 -22.78 31.06
CA ASP A 648 -7.83 -23.38 31.35
C ASP A 648 -6.64 -22.52 30.89
N ASN A 649 -5.71 -22.22 31.81
CA ASN A 649 -4.34 -21.75 31.57
C ASN A 649 -3.37 -22.78 32.18
N VAL A 650 -2.47 -23.38 31.37
CA VAL A 650 -1.34 -24.17 31.91
C VAL A 650 0.03 -23.56 31.55
N GLU A 651 0.11 -22.59 30.62
CA GLU A 651 1.42 -22.21 30.03
C GLU A 651 1.81 -20.73 30.09
N THR A 652 1.01 -19.83 30.68
CA THR A 652 1.41 -18.42 30.80
C THR A 652 1.16 -17.90 32.20
N ASN A 653 2.19 -17.29 32.81
CA ASN A 653 2.17 -16.56 34.08
C ASN A 653 1.27 -15.30 34.07
N ASN A 654 0.14 -15.34 33.37
CA ASN A 654 -0.81 -14.23 33.26
C ASN A 654 -2.13 -14.62 33.94
N PRO A 655 -2.60 -13.87 34.95
CA PRO A 655 -3.73 -14.32 35.76
C PRO A 655 -5.05 -13.79 35.18
N PHE A 656 -6.17 -14.36 35.65
CA PHE A 656 -7.54 -13.80 35.60
C PHE A 656 -8.48 -14.20 34.44
N SER A 657 -8.96 -15.46 34.45
CA SER A 657 -10.41 -15.67 34.39
C SER A 657 -10.88 -16.11 35.77
N THR A 658 -11.60 -15.21 36.46
CA THR A 658 -12.15 -15.49 37.80
C THR A 658 -13.35 -16.41 37.76
N VAL A 659 -14.01 -16.50 36.61
CA VAL A 659 -15.22 -17.31 36.41
C VAL A 659 -15.05 -18.14 35.15
N GLY A 660 -14.88 -19.45 35.35
CA GLY A 660 -14.93 -20.43 34.26
C GLY A 660 -16.29 -20.41 33.58
N ALA A 661 -16.30 -20.59 32.26
CA ALA A 661 -17.52 -20.53 31.49
C ALA A 661 -18.39 -21.78 31.66
N ASP A 662 -19.69 -21.64 31.46
CA ASP A 662 -20.56 -22.80 31.39
C ASP A 662 -20.27 -23.57 30.09
N ALA A 663 -20.31 -24.90 30.13
CA ALA A 663 -20.14 -25.68 28.90
C ALA A 663 -21.33 -25.45 27.95
N ILE A 664 -22.54 -25.65 28.47
CA ILE A 664 -23.80 -25.52 27.73
C ILE A 664 -24.74 -24.55 28.45
N VAL A 665 -25.34 -23.63 27.71
CA VAL A 665 -26.39 -22.71 28.21
C VAL A 665 -27.71 -23.01 27.51
N LEU A 666 -28.74 -23.40 28.26
CA LEU A 666 -30.09 -23.63 27.73
C LEU A 666 -31.01 -22.45 28.03
N GLU A 667 -31.60 -21.86 27.00
CA GLU A 667 -32.67 -20.86 27.11
C GLU A 667 -33.97 -21.48 26.59
N ASN A 668 -34.60 -22.31 27.44
CA ASN A 668 -35.72 -23.20 27.13
C ASN A 668 -35.42 -24.21 26.00
N GLY A 669 -34.15 -24.48 25.73
CA GLY A 669 -33.71 -25.45 24.74
C GLY A 669 -33.77 -26.91 25.23
N LYS A 670 -33.65 -27.84 24.28
CA LYS A 670 -33.58 -29.29 24.56
C LYS A 670 -32.37 -29.91 23.87
N ILE A 671 -31.72 -30.87 24.54
CA ILE A 671 -30.76 -31.79 23.94
C ILE A 671 -31.31 -33.20 24.12
N VAL A 672 -31.61 -33.88 23.02
CA VAL A 672 -32.33 -35.16 23.05
C VAL A 672 -31.69 -36.18 22.10
N GLY A 673 -31.97 -37.46 22.26
CA GLY A 673 -31.65 -38.49 21.25
C GLY A 673 -30.97 -39.74 21.82
N GLU A 674 -30.49 -40.60 20.93
CA GLU A 674 -29.85 -41.87 21.33
C GLU A 674 -28.32 -41.77 21.45
N GLY A 675 -27.73 -40.61 21.18
CA GLY A 675 -26.28 -40.38 21.29
C GLY A 675 -25.77 -40.03 22.70
N SER A 676 -24.48 -39.71 22.77
CA SER A 676 -23.74 -39.37 23.99
C SER A 676 -23.48 -37.87 24.12
N LEU A 677 -23.79 -37.29 25.28
CA LEU A 677 -23.46 -35.92 25.67
C LEU A 677 -22.37 -35.91 26.73
N ILE A 678 -21.26 -35.22 26.46
CA ILE A 678 -20.18 -34.96 27.41
C ILE A 678 -20.09 -33.44 27.60
N ALA A 679 -20.34 -32.93 28.80
CA ALA A 679 -20.27 -31.50 29.08
C ALA A 679 -19.36 -31.22 30.26
N LYS A 680 -18.39 -30.32 30.09
CA LYS A 680 -17.46 -29.92 31.15
C LYS A 680 -17.40 -28.41 31.31
N GLY A 681 -17.78 -27.91 32.49
CA GLY A 681 -17.63 -26.51 32.84
C GLY A 681 -16.16 -26.07 32.84
N GLY A 682 -15.90 -24.82 32.49
CA GLY A 682 -14.56 -24.24 32.48
C GLY A 682 -14.01 -24.02 33.88
N ARG A 683 -12.68 -24.05 34.04
CA ARG A 683 -12.03 -23.76 35.32
C ARG A 683 -12.05 -22.27 35.65
N GLY A 684 -12.19 -21.94 36.94
CA GLY A 684 -12.07 -20.57 37.45
C GLY A 684 -10.91 -20.43 38.43
N TYR A 685 -10.15 -19.33 38.32
CA TYR A 685 -8.96 -19.07 39.14
C TYR A 685 -9.18 -17.88 40.07
N VAL A 686 -8.69 -17.97 41.31
CA VAL A 686 -8.75 -16.84 42.26
C VAL A 686 -7.94 -15.65 41.72
N ASP A 687 -8.52 -14.45 41.76
CA ASP A 687 -7.83 -13.19 41.46
C ASP A 687 -7.36 -12.54 42.76
N THR A 688 -6.07 -12.74 43.05
CA THR A 688 -5.40 -12.25 44.26
C THR A 688 -5.21 -10.73 44.24
N VAL A 689 -5.07 -10.12 43.06
CA VAL A 689 -4.80 -8.68 42.88
C VAL A 689 -6.07 -7.86 43.09
N ASN A 690 -7.17 -8.25 42.46
CA ASN A 690 -8.46 -7.56 42.53
C ASN A 690 -9.42 -8.19 43.55
N ARG A 691 -8.95 -9.15 44.35
CA ARG A 691 -9.67 -9.76 45.47
C ARG A 691 -10.96 -10.47 45.05
N LYS A 692 -10.99 -11.20 43.94
CA LYS A 692 -12.17 -11.98 43.50
C LYS A 692 -11.99 -13.48 43.70
N ASP A 693 -13.08 -14.16 44.06
CA ASP A 693 -13.12 -15.61 44.20
C ASP A 693 -12.99 -16.28 42.82
N GLY A 694 -12.34 -17.44 42.78
CA GLY A 694 -12.30 -18.29 41.58
C GLY A 694 -13.54 -19.17 41.56
N LYS A 695 -14.32 -19.16 40.48
CA LYS A 695 -15.54 -19.95 40.34
C LYS A 695 -15.51 -20.79 39.08
N GLY A 696 -15.61 -22.11 39.22
CA GLY A 696 -15.80 -23.00 38.08
C GLY A 696 -17.16 -22.81 37.42
N GLY A 697 -17.21 -22.95 36.09
CA GLY A 697 -18.44 -22.91 35.32
C GLY A 697 -19.27 -24.18 35.49
N LYS A 698 -20.56 -24.14 35.20
CA LYS A 698 -21.43 -25.32 35.24
C LYS A 698 -21.23 -26.20 34.01
N ALA A 699 -21.53 -27.50 34.12
CA ALA A 699 -21.60 -28.34 32.92
C ALA A 699 -22.75 -27.88 32.03
N VAL A 700 -23.93 -27.63 32.63
CA VAL A 700 -25.11 -27.08 31.95
C VAL A 700 -25.81 -26.03 32.80
N SER A 701 -26.13 -24.88 32.22
CA SER A 701 -26.83 -23.79 32.91
C SER A 701 -28.11 -23.37 32.19
N GLY A 702 -28.88 -22.47 32.82
CA GLY A 702 -30.15 -21.97 32.30
C GLY A 702 -31.36 -22.85 32.62
N THR A 703 -32.30 -22.94 31.68
CA THR A 703 -33.58 -23.67 31.78
C THR A 703 -33.76 -24.54 30.54
N GLY A 704 -34.05 -25.82 30.68
CA GLY A 704 -34.18 -26.72 29.53
C GLY A 704 -34.26 -28.19 29.88
N ILE A 705 -34.16 -29.04 28.86
CA ILE A 705 -34.26 -30.50 29.00
C ILE A 705 -33.03 -31.17 28.38
N ILE A 706 -32.48 -32.16 29.07
CA ILE A 706 -31.51 -33.12 28.53
C ILE A 706 -32.15 -34.51 28.61
N ASP A 707 -32.22 -35.20 27.49
CA ASP A 707 -32.82 -36.53 27.39
C ASP A 707 -32.07 -37.40 26.36
N VAL A 708 -30.98 -38.02 26.80
CA VAL A 708 -30.00 -38.68 25.92
C VAL A 708 -29.71 -40.11 26.36
N ALA A 709 -29.05 -40.93 25.54
CA ALA A 709 -28.65 -42.27 25.99
C ALA A 709 -27.57 -42.19 27.08
N ILE A 710 -26.50 -41.42 26.82
CA ILE A 710 -25.35 -41.29 27.73
C ILE A 710 -25.15 -39.82 28.08
N ALA A 711 -25.06 -39.49 29.37
CA ALA A 711 -24.75 -38.14 29.85
C ALA A 711 -23.57 -38.17 30.82
N LYS A 712 -22.45 -37.53 30.45
CA LYS A 712 -21.30 -37.29 31.33
C LYS A 712 -21.17 -35.79 31.58
N LEU A 713 -21.62 -35.33 32.74
CA LEU A 713 -21.67 -33.90 33.06
C LEU A 713 -20.76 -33.60 34.24
N THR A 714 -19.82 -32.68 34.03
CA THR A 714 -18.81 -32.32 35.01
C THR A 714 -18.76 -30.80 35.19
N GLY A 715 -18.98 -30.32 36.41
CA GLY A 715 -18.75 -28.91 36.72
C GLY A 715 -17.27 -28.55 36.65
N GLY A 716 -16.95 -27.30 36.35
CA GLY A 716 -15.58 -26.81 36.27
C GLY A 716 -14.93 -26.65 37.65
N ASP A 717 -13.62 -26.82 37.73
CA ASP A 717 -12.89 -26.66 38.99
C ASP A 717 -12.75 -25.18 39.37
N GLY A 718 -12.90 -24.86 40.66
CA GLY A 718 -12.34 -23.65 41.26
C GLY A 718 -10.94 -23.92 41.79
N ARG A 719 -9.92 -23.19 41.33
CA ARG A 719 -8.52 -23.38 41.76
C ARG A 719 -8.02 -22.24 42.64
N LYS A 720 -7.42 -22.60 43.78
CA LYS A 720 -6.68 -21.68 44.66
C LYS A 720 -5.30 -21.40 44.05
N ASP A 721 -4.75 -20.22 44.32
CA ASP A 721 -3.32 -19.94 44.11
C ASP A 721 -2.57 -20.44 45.36
N ASP A 722 -1.59 -21.33 45.19
CA ASP A 722 -0.91 -22.03 46.27
C ASP A 722 -0.09 -21.10 47.19
N ILE A 723 0.08 -19.84 46.80
CA ILE A 723 1.01 -18.87 47.44
C ILE A 723 0.31 -17.95 48.46
N LEU A 724 -0.99 -17.69 48.31
CA LEU A 724 -1.71 -16.70 49.13
C LEU A 724 -2.96 -17.32 49.73
N ASN A 725 -2.88 -17.68 51.01
CA ASN A 725 -3.89 -18.38 51.80
C ASN A 725 -5.16 -17.53 52.08
N THR A 726 -5.69 -16.86 51.06
CA THR A 726 -6.74 -15.85 51.15
C THR A 726 -7.71 -15.97 49.96
N LYS A 727 -8.93 -16.47 50.21
CA LYS A 727 -10.18 -16.48 49.38
C LYS A 727 -10.64 -17.85 48.83
N LYS A 728 -11.95 -17.95 48.54
CA LYS A 728 -12.66 -19.20 48.22
C LYS A 728 -12.51 -19.54 46.73
N ALA A 729 -12.30 -20.81 46.43
CA ALA A 729 -12.25 -21.35 45.08
C ALA A 729 -13.43 -22.29 44.91
N ILE A 730 -14.51 -21.86 44.28
CA ILE A 730 -15.81 -22.53 44.28
C ILE A 730 -15.90 -23.45 43.06
N GLY A 731 -16.23 -24.73 43.29
CA GLY A 731 -16.48 -25.67 42.20
C GLY A 731 -17.79 -25.37 41.48
N GLY A 732 -17.81 -25.56 40.16
CA GLY A 732 -19.01 -25.42 39.34
C GLY A 732 -19.97 -26.60 39.51
N ASP A 733 -21.27 -26.35 39.41
CA ASP A 733 -22.27 -27.43 39.53
C ASP A 733 -22.40 -28.23 38.23
N VAL A 734 -22.95 -29.45 38.34
CA VAL A 734 -23.37 -30.22 37.17
C VAL A 734 -24.42 -29.47 36.35
N ALA A 735 -25.50 -29.02 37.01
CA ALA A 735 -26.62 -28.37 36.33
C ALA A 735 -27.24 -27.22 37.12
N SER A 736 -27.94 -26.31 36.44
CA SER A 736 -28.91 -25.42 37.08
C SER A 736 -30.18 -26.20 37.50
N PRO A 737 -30.85 -25.84 38.62
CA PRO A 737 -32.07 -26.53 39.08
C PRO A 737 -33.21 -26.59 38.05
N SER A 738 -33.30 -25.59 37.17
CA SER A 738 -34.29 -25.51 36.09
C SER A 738 -33.95 -26.35 34.85
N VAL A 739 -32.81 -27.07 34.85
CA VAL A 739 -32.45 -28.02 33.80
C VAL A 739 -32.90 -29.42 34.23
N LYS A 740 -33.83 -30.01 33.49
CA LYS A 740 -34.34 -31.35 33.78
C LYS A 740 -33.58 -32.39 32.95
N ILE A 741 -33.12 -33.46 33.57
CA ILE A 741 -32.18 -34.43 32.98
C ILE A 741 -32.72 -35.85 33.07
N ARG A 742 -32.71 -36.58 31.95
CA ARG A 742 -32.91 -38.03 31.83
C ARG A 742 -31.77 -38.62 30.99
N ALA A 743 -31.14 -39.68 31.47
CA ALA A 743 -30.16 -40.45 30.70
C ALA A 743 -30.25 -41.94 31.03
N LYS A 744 -30.01 -42.84 30.06
CA LYS A 744 -29.93 -44.29 30.32
C LYS A 744 -28.69 -44.60 31.15
N GLU A 745 -27.56 -43.96 30.82
CA GLU A 745 -26.31 -44.01 31.57
C GLU A 745 -25.85 -42.58 31.90
N GLY A 746 -25.85 -42.23 33.19
CA GLY A 746 -25.51 -40.89 33.66
C GLY A 746 -24.32 -40.89 34.62
N THR A 747 -23.33 -40.03 34.37
CA THR A 747 -22.24 -39.73 35.32
C THR A 747 -22.23 -38.23 35.61
N TYR A 748 -22.42 -37.85 36.87
CA TYR A 748 -22.59 -36.47 37.29
C TYR A 748 -21.60 -36.12 38.40
N GLN A 749 -20.74 -35.14 38.14
CA GLN A 749 -19.71 -34.73 39.08
C GLN A 749 -19.63 -33.20 39.17
N GLY A 750 -19.90 -32.64 40.35
CA GLY A 750 -19.58 -31.23 40.61
C GLY A 750 -18.07 -31.01 40.57
N GLY A 751 -17.65 -29.83 40.09
CA GLY A 751 -16.24 -29.47 39.98
C GLY A 751 -15.56 -29.34 41.33
N ASP A 752 -14.25 -29.54 41.36
CA ASP A 752 -13.49 -29.45 42.62
C ASP A 752 -13.40 -28.00 43.10
N GLY A 753 -13.47 -27.82 44.43
CA GLY A 753 -13.47 -26.50 45.06
C GLY A 753 -13.86 -26.56 46.54
N ASP A 754 -13.91 -25.39 47.18
CA ASP A 754 -14.24 -25.13 48.57
C ASP A 754 -15.22 -23.91 48.65
N PRO A 755 -16.54 -24.16 48.63
CA PRO A 755 -17.17 -25.50 48.56
C PRO A 755 -17.05 -26.15 47.17
N LYS A 756 -17.12 -27.48 47.15
CA LYS A 756 -17.21 -28.29 45.93
C LYS A 756 -18.52 -28.01 45.22
N GLY A 757 -18.52 -28.08 43.90
CA GLY A 757 -19.74 -27.97 43.10
C GLY A 757 -20.72 -29.10 43.39
N SER A 758 -22.01 -28.84 43.18
CA SER A 758 -23.07 -29.83 43.35
C SER A 758 -23.06 -30.85 42.22
N SER A 759 -23.11 -32.14 42.57
CA SER A 759 -23.37 -33.25 41.64
C SER A 759 -24.87 -33.53 41.42
N GLN A 760 -25.75 -32.76 42.08
CA GLN A 760 -27.20 -33.00 42.03
C GLN A 760 -27.78 -32.63 40.66
N ILE A 761 -28.76 -33.40 40.21
CA ILE A 761 -29.53 -33.16 39.00
C ILE A 761 -31.03 -33.05 39.33
N THR A 762 -31.80 -32.36 38.49
CA THR A 762 -33.26 -32.41 38.53
C THR A 762 -33.74 -33.46 37.53
N PRO A 763 -34.39 -34.57 37.95
CA PRO A 763 -34.85 -35.59 37.01
C PRO A 763 -35.89 -35.07 36.01
N TYR A 764 -35.82 -35.51 34.76
CA TYR A 764 -36.86 -35.32 33.76
C TYR A 764 -37.74 -36.56 33.66
N THR A 765 -39.05 -36.39 33.86
CA THR A 765 -40.07 -37.38 33.51
C THR A 765 -40.81 -36.90 32.27
N ASP A 766 -40.86 -37.77 31.26
CA ASP A 766 -41.53 -37.47 30.01
C ASP A 766 -43.05 -37.60 30.18
N PRO A 767 -43.83 -36.51 29.99
CA PRO A 767 -45.27 -36.54 30.14
C PRO A 767 -45.99 -37.45 29.13
N SER A 768 -45.31 -37.81 28.03
CA SER A 768 -45.89 -38.65 26.97
C SER A 768 -45.77 -40.15 27.24
N ASN A 769 -45.03 -40.55 28.28
CA ASN A 769 -44.73 -41.95 28.57
C ASN A 769 -45.24 -42.33 29.98
N ASN A 770 -46.55 -42.49 30.10
CA ASN A 770 -47.17 -43.11 31.28
C ASN A 770 -46.98 -44.63 31.21
N GLY A 771 -45.84 -45.13 31.69
CA GLY A 771 -45.61 -46.55 31.96
C GLY A 771 -44.15 -46.97 31.84
N GLY A 772 -43.44 -47.05 32.97
CA GLY A 772 -42.12 -47.70 33.02
C GLY A 772 -41.23 -47.21 34.16
N SER A 773 -41.33 -47.87 35.32
CA SER A 773 -40.50 -47.71 36.52
C SER A 773 -39.01 -48.00 36.26
N THR A 774 -38.11 -47.21 36.84
CA THR A 774 -37.04 -47.69 37.75
C THR A 774 -36.44 -46.53 38.56
N SER A 775 -36.45 -46.72 39.88
CA SER A 775 -35.91 -45.85 40.93
C SER A 775 -34.37 -45.84 40.98
N PRO A 776 -33.73 -44.79 41.52
CA PRO A 776 -32.69 -45.05 42.53
C PRO A 776 -32.93 -44.33 43.87
N THR A 777 -32.35 -44.94 44.90
CA THR A 777 -32.56 -44.84 46.34
C THR A 777 -32.03 -43.58 47.05
N ASN A 778 -32.66 -43.35 48.21
CA ASN A 778 -32.58 -42.26 49.20
C ASN A 778 -31.20 -41.84 49.77
N GLY A 779 -31.17 -40.57 50.22
CA GLY A 779 -30.47 -40.09 51.42
C GLY A 779 -31.05 -38.73 51.86
N GLY A 780 -31.76 -38.70 52.99
CA GLY A 780 -32.65 -37.60 53.45
C GLY A 780 -31.95 -36.30 53.89
N GLY A 781 -32.60 -35.27 54.39
CA GLY A 781 -33.99 -34.96 54.68
C GLY A 781 -33.99 -33.64 55.47
N SER A 782 -34.93 -32.72 55.21
CA SER A 782 -35.55 -31.76 56.16
C SER A 782 -36.25 -30.62 55.39
N THR A 783 -37.26 -30.06 56.03
CA THR A 783 -38.49 -29.45 55.50
C THR A 783 -38.53 -27.91 55.53
N ALA A 784 -39.30 -27.37 54.57
CA ALA A 784 -40.11 -26.11 54.60
C ALA A 784 -39.43 -24.74 54.44
N PRO A 785 -40.18 -23.66 54.09
CA PRO A 785 -41.23 -23.53 53.08
C PRO A 785 -40.98 -22.37 52.08
N ALA A 786 -41.84 -22.30 51.07
CA ALA A 786 -41.91 -21.24 50.06
C ALA A 786 -42.11 -19.84 50.67
N ASN A 787 -41.42 -18.85 50.11
CA ASN A 787 -41.86 -17.46 50.18
C ASN A 787 -41.62 -16.78 48.82
N SER A 788 -42.69 -16.73 48.03
CA SER A 788 -42.80 -15.92 46.83
C SER A 788 -43.09 -14.48 47.21
N THR A 789 -42.16 -13.58 46.97
CA THR A 789 -42.44 -12.15 46.88
C THR A 789 -42.02 -11.67 45.49
N GLY A 790 -43.01 -11.43 44.64
CA GLY A 790 -42.83 -10.83 43.33
C GLY A 790 -42.27 -9.42 43.48
N ALA A 791 -41.14 -9.15 42.83
CA ALA A 791 -40.65 -7.79 42.61
C ALA A 791 -41.31 -7.22 41.34
N PRO A 792 -41.74 -5.95 41.34
CA PRO A 792 -42.47 -5.34 40.23
C PRO A 792 -41.56 -5.08 39.02
N VAL A 793 -42.10 -5.31 37.83
CA VAL A 793 -41.47 -5.01 36.54
C VAL A 793 -41.31 -3.49 36.39
N GLY A 794 -40.08 -2.99 36.49
CA GLY A 794 -39.76 -1.60 36.19
C GLY A 794 -39.80 -1.31 34.69
N SER A 795 -40.50 -0.23 34.31
CA SER A 795 -40.65 0.30 32.95
C SER A 795 -39.29 0.43 32.23
N GLN A 796 -39.04 -0.42 31.24
CA GLN A 796 -37.81 -0.43 30.46
C GLN A 796 -37.76 0.78 29.51
N VAL A 797 -36.67 1.56 29.52
CA VAL A 797 -36.40 2.60 28.51
C VAL A 797 -36.21 1.92 27.16
N SER A 798 -37.03 2.26 26.17
CA SER A 798 -36.84 1.73 24.81
C SER A 798 -35.64 2.45 24.16
N SER A 799 -34.66 1.68 23.69
CA SER A 799 -33.53 2.20 22.94
C SER A 799 -33.45 1.56 21.57
N ARG A 800 -33.16 2.38 20.55
CA ARG A 800 -32.97 1.91 19.18
C ARG A 800 -31.80 2.62 18.53
N ARG A 801 -31.06 1.88 17.71
CA ARG A 801 -29.91 2.42 16.99
C ARG A 801 -30.25 2.73 15.53
N ILE A 802 -29.68 3.82 15.03
CA ILE A 802 -29.61 4.15 13.61
C ILE A 802 -28.14 4.32 13.26
N SER A 803 -27.61 3.37 12.51
CA SER A 803 -26.20 3.34 12.10
C SER A 803 -26.07 2.51 10.84
N GLY A 804 -25.33 3.01 9.87
CA GLY A 804 -24.89 2.24 8.71
C GLY A 804 -23.45 1.75 8.84
N SER A 805 -22.94 1.10 7.79
CA SER A 805 -21.55 0.60 7.73
C SER A 805 -20.49 1.70 7.82
N ASP A 806 -20.85 2.93 7.43
CA ASP A 806 -20.05 4.13 7.56
C ASP A 806 -20.95 5.36 7.83
N ARG A 807 -20.35 6.55 7.86
CA ARG A 807 -21.07 7.81 8.08
C ARG A 807 -22.03 8.19 6.95
N ILE A 808 -21.73 7.78 5.70
CA ILE A 808 -22.60 8.01 4.54
C ILE A 808 -23.84 7.13 4.66
N ALA A 809 -23.66 5.83 4.96
CA ALA A 809 -24.75 4.90 5.20
C ALA A 809 -25.59 5.31 6.42
N THR A 810 -24.97 5.83 7.50
CA THR A 810 -25.72 6.35 8.66
C THR A 810 -26.60 7.55 8.29
N ALA A 811 -26.10 8.46 7.45
CA ALA A 811 -26.90 9.58 6.93
C ALA A 811 -28.07 9.10 6.06
N ILE A 812 -27.84 8.10 5.21
CA ILE A 812 -28.87 7.47 4.36
C ILE A 812 -29.92 6.75 5.21
N ASP A 813 -29.53 5.99 6.23
CA ASP A 813 -30.47 5.27 7.11
C ASP A 813 -31.30 6.23 7.96
N LEU A 814 -30.71 7.34 8.40
CA LEU A 814 -31.44 8.43 9.01
C LEU A 814 -32.43 9.06 8.03
N SER A 815 -32.03 9.26 6.77
CA SER A 815 -32.92 9.76 5.72
C SER A 815 -34.12 8.82 5.51
N LYS A 816 -33.87 7.54 5.23
CA LYS A 816 -34.90 6.50 5.02
C LYS A 816 -35.89 6.40 6.17
N LYS A 817 -35.44 6.51 7.42
CA LYS A 817 -36.30 6.38 8.60
C LYS A 817 -37.17 7.61 8.88
N ASN A 818 -36.83 8.77 8.32
CA ASN A 818 -37.49 10.05 8.68
C ASN A 818 -38.08 10.80 7.48
N PHE A 819 -37.77 10.38 6.25
CA PHE A 819 -38.22 11.00 5.02
C PHE A 819 -38.64 9.92 4.01
N GLU A 820 -39.95 9.79 3.78
CA GLU A 820 -40.45 8.99 2.66
C GLU A 820 -40.07 9.66 1.33
N ARG A 821 -40.26 10.98 1.26
CA ARG A 821 -39.84 11.87 0.16
C ARG A 821 -39.24 13.15 0.72
N ALA A 822 -38.38 13.80 -0.05
CA ALA A 822 -37.88 15.15 0.25
C ALA A 822 -37.65 15.90 -1.06
N ASN A 823 -38.20 17.11 -1.19
CA ASN A 823 -38.01 17.92 -2.39
C ASN A 823 -36.57 18.43 -2.50
N THR A 824 -35.94 18.74 -1.37
CA THR A 824 -34.57 19.24 -1.29
C THR A 824 -33.68 18.26 -0.55
N VAL A 825 -32.42 18.12 -0.97
CA VAL A 825 -31.37 17.39 -0.25
C VAL A 825 -30.17 18.30 -0.04
N ILE A 826 -29.62 18.28 1.17
CA ILE A 826 -28.37 18.99 1.48
C ILE A 826 -27.19 18.02 1.36
N ILE A 827 -26.20 18.39 0.55
CA ILE A 827 -24.99 17.62 0.31
C ILE A 827 -23.82 18.26 1.07
N ALA A 828 -23.17 17.45 1.91
CA ALA A 828 -22.01 17.88 2.69
C ALA A 828 -20.88 16.86 2.63
N ARG A 829 -19.64 17.30 2.86
CA ARG A 829 -18.48 16.41 2.91
C ARG A 829 -18.51 15.51 4.14
N ALA A 830 -18.21 14.24 3.93
CA ALA A 830 -18.29 13.21 4.95
C ALA A 830 -17.16 13.32 5.98
N ASP A 831 -15.93 13.62 5.56
CA ASP A 831 -14.69 13.53 6.35
C ASP A 831 -14.19 14.86 6.94
N ILE A 832 -14.74 16.01 6.52
CA ILE A 832 -14.41 17.33 7.06
C ILE A 832 -15.69 18.11 7.43
N PHE A 833 -15.68 18.77 8.58
CA PHE A 833 -16.86 19.39 9.20
C PHE A 833 -17.06 20.90 9.01
N PRO A 834 -16.02 21.76 8.79
CA PRO A 834 -16.16 23.21 9.01
C PRO A 834 -17.31 23.87 8.26
N ASP A 835 -17.54 23.45 7.02
CA ASP A 835 -18.52 24.07 6.14
C ASP A 835 -19.94 23.58 6.44
N SER A 836 -20.09 22.36 6.94
CA SER A 836 -21.38 21.70 7.12
C SER A 836 -22.00 21.90 8.50
N MET A 837 -21.26 22.44 9.49
CA MET A 837 -21.75 22.56 10.88
C MET A 837 -23.05 23.35 11.03
N THR A 838 -23.31 24.31 10.15
CA THR A 838 -24.47 25.20 10.21
C THR A 838 -25.64 24.70 9.33
N ALA A 839 -25.42 23.63 8.56
CA ALA A 839 -26.39 23.12 7.59
C ALA A 839 -27.62 22.48 8.25
N SER A 840 -27.55 22.08 9.51
CA SER A 840 -28.66 21.44 10.24
C SER A 840 -29.91 22.32 10.30
N VAL A 841 -29.74 23.61 10.55
CA VAL A 841 -30.85 24.56 10.64
C VAL A 841 -31.52 24.74 9.28
N LEU A 842 -30.71 24.82 8.22
CA LEU A 842 -31.20 24.90 6.85
C LEU A 842 -31.94 23.61 6.45
N ALA A 843 -31.36 22.45 6.75
CA ALA A 843 -31.95 21.13 6.49
C ALA A 843 -33.33 21.01 7.15
N LYS A 844 -33.46 21.37 8.43
CA LYS A 844 -34.76 21.37 9.10
C LYS A 844 -35.72 22.37 8.46
N SER A 845 -35.28 23.59 8.18
CA SER A 845 -36.13 24.65 7.63
C SER A 845 -36.71 24.30 6.25
N LEU A 846 -35.99 23.50 5.46
CA LEU A 846 -36.42 22.98 4.18
C LEU A 846 -37.08 21.59 4.25
N ASN A 847 -37.20 21.01 5.45
CA ASN A 847 -37.63 19.61 5.65
C ASN A 847 -36.83 18.63 4.76
N ALA A 848 -35.51 18.81 4.73
CA ALA A 848 -34.55 18.08 3.91
C ALA A 848 -33.60 17.22 4.76
N PRO A 849 -33.18 16.02 4.29
CA PRO A 849 -32.08 15.29 4.88
C PRO A 849 -30.73 15.90 4.50
N ILE A 850 -29.72 15.67 5.35
CA ILE A 850 -28.32 15.92 5.01
C ILE A 850 -27.70 14.58 4.59
N LEU A 851 -27.25 14.48 3.35
CA LEU A 851 -26.49 13.35 2.84
C LEU A 851 -25.00 13.69 2.75
N LEU A 852 -24.16 12.68 2.93
CA LEU A 852 -22.71 12.86 3.01
C LEU A 852 -22.00 12.25 1.80
N THR A 853 -21.02 12.96 1.26
CA THR A 853 -20.25 12.53 0.08
C THR A 853 -18.74 12.59 0.34
N LYS A 854 -17.96 11.86 -0.47
CA LYS A 854 -16.50 12.06 -0.55
C LYS A 854 -16.21 13.38 -1.27
N ASN A 855 -14.99 13.89 -1.13
CA ASN A 855 -14.59 15.17 -1.74
C ASN A 855 -14.73 15.18 -3.27
N ASN A 856 -14.29 14.12 -3.94
CA ASN A 856 -14.08 14.08 -5.40
C ASN A 856 -14.97 13.06 -6.13
N SER A 857 -15.91 12.42 -5.44
CA SER A 857 -16.79 11.42 -6.04
C SER A 857 -18.11 11.36 -5.28
N LEU A 858 -19.20 11.33 -6.02
CA LEU A 858 -20.53 11.06 -5.47
C LEU A 858 -20.63 9.56 -5.21
N ASP A 859 -21.00 9.19 -3.98
CA ASP A 859 -21.16 7.78 -3.62
C ASP A 859 -22.44 7.24 -4.27
N PRO A 860 -22.42 6.09 -4.98
CA PRO A 860 -23.62 5.54 -5.61
C PRO A 860 -24.79 5.31 -4.62
N ARG A 861 -24.51 5.09 -3.33
CA ARG A 861 -25.55 4.95 -2.31
C ARG A 861 -26.28 6.28 -2.05
N VAL A 862 -25.58 7.40 -2.19
CA VAL A 862 -26.17 8.75 -2.10
C VAL A 862 -27.02 9.03 -3.33
N GLU A 863 -26.56 8.63 -4.52
CA GLU A 863 -27.34 8.71 -5.76
C GLU A 863 -28.68 7.98 -5.63
N SER A 864 -28.65 6.71 -5.18
CA SER A 864 -29.87 5.95 -4.95
C SER A 864 -30.79 6.56 -3.91
N GLU A 865 -30.24 7.22 -2.87
CA GLU A 865 -31.06 7.87 -1.85
C GLU A 865 -31.69 9.18 -2.36
N ILE A 866 -30.99 9.96 -3.18
CA ILE A 866 -31.55 11.15 -3.86
C ILE A 866 -32.72 10.73 -4.76
N GLU A 867 -32.54 9.66 -5.53
CA GLU A 867 -33.59 9.09 -6.40
C GLU A 867 -34.78 8.59 -5.59
N ARG A 868 -34.53 7.84 -4.50
CA ARG A 868 -35.59 7.32 -3.62
C ARG A 868 -36.41 8.45 -3.00
N LEU A 869 -35.77 9.53 -2.58
CA LEU A 869 -36.44 10.71 -2.03
C LEU A 869 -37.25 11.47 -3.09
N GLY A 870 -36.93 11.28 -4.37
CA GLY A 870 -37.46 12.05 -5.48
C GLY A 870 -37.10 13.53 -5.38
N ALA A 871 -35.89 13.82 -4.92
CA ALA A 871 -35.42 15.19 -4.71
C ALA A 871 -35.20 15.91 -6.04
N LYS A 872 -35.62 17.17 -6.08
CA LYS A 872 -35.55 18.05 -7.25
C LYS A 872 -34.58 19.20 -7.06
N ASP A 873 -34.35 19.60 -5.82
CA ASP A 873 -33.43 20.68 -5.47
C ASP A 873 -32.25 20.12 -4.68
N LEU A 874 -31.03 20.47 -5.09
CA LEU A 874 -29.81 20.04 -4.41
C LEU A 874 -29.02 21.25 -3.92
N ILE A 875 -28.72 21.25 -2.61
CA ILE A 875 -27.92 22.31 -1.99
C ILE A 875 -26.58 21.73 -1.54
N ILE A 876 -25.48 22.19 -2.14
CA ILE A 876 -24.13 21.84 -1.69
C ILE A 876 -23.67 22.85 -0.65
N VAL A 877 -23.27 22.37 0.53
CA VAL A 877 -22.69 23.23 1.57
C VAL A 877 -21.18 23.01 1.63
N GLY A 878 -20.42 24.04 1.25
CA GLY A 878 -18.95 24.04 1.17
C GLY A 878 -18.43 24.27 -0.25
N GLY A 879 -17.21 24.83 -0.34
CA GLY A 879 -16.56 25.13 -1.62
C GLY A 879 -15.97 23.90 -2.31
N ASN A 880 -15.29 24.09 -3.45
CA ASN A 880 -14.68 22.99 -4.23
C ASN A 880 -13.59 22.20 -3.46
N SER A 881 -13.02 22.78 -2.41
CA SER A 881 -12.09 22.08 -1.51
C SER A 881 -12.80 21.11 -0.54
N SER A 882 -14.11 21.29 -0.34
CA SER A 882 -14.97 20.45 0.48
C SER A 882 -15.81 19.51 -0.38
N VAL A 883 -16.50 20.02 -1.40
CA VAL A 883 -17.25 19.18 -2.35
C VAL A 883 -16.84 19.63 -3.74
N ASN A 884 -15.94 18.88 -4.37
CA ASN A 884 -15.34 19.23 -5.66
C ASN A 884 -16.40 19.33 -6.78
N SER A 885 -16.07 20.02 -7.86
CA SER A 885 -16.87 20.13 -9.08
C SER A 885 -17.26 18.79 -9.70
N ASP A 886 -16.47 17.72 -9.48
CA ASP A 886 -16.84 16.39 -9.99
C ASP A 886 -18.12 15.84 -9.32
N VAL A 887 -18.30 16.11 -8.03
CA VAL A 887 -19.52 15.73 -7.31
C VAL A 887 -20.70 16.57 -7.79
N GLU A 888 -20.51 17.88 -7.96
CA GLU A 888 -21.53 18.78 -8.52
C GLU A 888 -21.95 18.37 -9.93
N LYS A 889 -20.98 18.02 -10.79
CA LYS A 889 -21.23 17.50 -12.12
C LYS A 889 -22.02 16.18 -12.07
N ALA A 890 -21.67 15.27 -11.17
CA ALA A 890 -22.42 14.02 -10.98
C ALA A 890 -23.85 14.27 -10.48
N LEU A 891 -24.07 15.29 -9.64
CA LEU A 891 -25.39 15.68 -9.14
C LEU A 891 -26.27 16.38 -10.19
N SER A 892 -25.66 16.98 -11.22
CA SER A 892 -26.39 17.78 -12.24
C SER A 892 -27.43 17.01 -13.04
N LYS A 893 -27.39 15.67 -13.00
CA LYS A 893 -28.43 14.80 -13.59
C LYS A 893 -29.77 14.86 -12.85
N TYR A 894 -29.78 15.27 -11.58
CA TYR A 894 -30.99 15.33 -10.75
C TYR A 894 -31.55 16.74 -10.67
N ASP A 895 -30.68 17.74 -10.67
CA ASP A 895 -31.01 19.16 -10.60
C ASP A 895 -30.03 19.96 -11.45
N SER A 896 -30.52 20.70 -12.44
CA SER A 896 -29.69 21.57 -13.29
C SER A 896 -29.34 22.90 -12.61
N SER A 897 -29.95 23.20 -11.47
CA SER A 897 -29.86 24.45 -10.72
C SER A 897 -29.27 24.28 -9.31
N ILE A 898 -28.32 23.35 -9.15
CA ILE A 898 -27.64 23.07 -7.88
C ILE A 898 -27.20 24.37 -7.20
N GLU A 899 -27.68 24.62 -5.99
CA GLU A 899 -27.30 25.79 -5.20
C GLU A 899 -26.09 25.46 -4.34
N ARG A 900 -24.96 26.14 -4.58
CA ARG A 900 -23.77 26.00 -3.74
C ARG A 900 -23.68 27.14 -2.73
N LEU A 901 -23.77 26.81 -1.45
CA LEU A 901 -23.53 27.72 -0.33
C LEU A 901 -22.08 27.57 0.14
N ALA A 902 -21.19 28.42 -0.38
CA ALA A 902 -19.76 28.35 -0.12
C ALA A 902 -19.12 29.73 -0.11
N GLY A 903 -18.37 30.03 0.96
CA GLY A 903 -17.47 31.18 1.03
C GLY A 903 -16.01 30.77 0.89
N ILE A 904 -15.10 31.74 0.93
CA ILE A 904 -13.65 31.50 0.91
C ILE A 904 -13.17 30.75 2.16
N ASP A 905 -13.94 30.83 3.24
CA ASP A 905 -13.71 30.12 4.49
C ASP A 905 -15.02 29.68 5.17
N ARG A 906 -14.88 28.99 6.31
CA ARG A 906 -16.00 28.49 7.11
C ARG A 906 -16.89 29.59 7.69
N TYR A 907 -16.35 30.79 7.91
CA TYR A 907 -17.10 31.90 8.48
C TYR A 907 -17.99 32.52 7.42
N GLU A 908 -17.48 32.74 6.21
CA GLU A 908 -18.29 33.18 5.07
C GLU A 908 -19.30 32.12 4.64
N THR A 909 -18.92 30.83 4.64
CA THR A 909 -19.89 29.74 4.42
C THR A 909 -21.00 29.77 5.48
N SER A 910 -20.67 29.99 6.76
CA SER A 910 -21.69 30.14 7.81
C SER A 910 -22.59 31.35 7.62
N GLU A 911 -22.08 32.46 7.10
CA GLU A 911 -22.89 33.64 6.74
C GLU A 911 -23.87 33.31 5.62
N LEU A 912 -23.43 32.64 4.55
CA LEU A 912 -24.28 32.28 3.41
C LEU A 912 -25.39 31.31 3.83
N VAL A 913 -25.05 30.28 4.61
CA VAL A 913 -26.05 29.36 5.18
C VAL A 913 -27.03 30.11 6.09
N ALA A 914 -26.53 31.03 6.94
CA ALA A 914 -27.40 31.83 7.80
C ALA A 914 -28.35 32.76 7.03
N ARG A 915 -27.87 33.42 5.97
CA ARG A 915 -28.73 34.23 5.08
C ARG A 915 -29.82 33.38 4.45
N LYS A 916 -29.48 32.17 4.00
CA LYS A 916 -30.47 31.23 3.45
C LYS A 916 -31.47 30.80 4.51
N VAL A 917 -31.03 30.46 5.72
CA VAL A 917 -31.92 30.13 6.85
C VAL A 917 -32.88 31.28 7.14
N ILE A 918 -32.37 32.51 7.28
CA ILE A 918 -33.19 33.72 7.55
C ILE A 918 -34.21 33.95 6.43
N SER A 919 -33.80 33.74 5.17
CA SER A 919 -34.68 33.89 4.01
C SER A 919 -35.82 32.85 4.02
N VAL A 920 -35.51 31.58 4.33
CA VAL A 920 -36.47 30.48 4.33
C VAL A 920 -37.38 30.50 5.57
N SER A 921 -36.84 30.83 6.74
CA SER A 921 -37.59 30.77 8.00
C SER A 921 -38.29 32.08 8.37
N GLY A 922 -37.85 33.21 7.80
CA GLY A 922 -38.27 34.55 8.22
C GLY A 922 -37.72 34.98 9.59
N ASN A 923 -36.95 34.13 10.27
CA ASN A 923 -36.47 34.40 11.62
C ASN A 923 -35.25 35.32 11.62
N LYS A 924 -35.50 36.61 11.88
CA LYS A 924 -34.51 37.69 11.82
C LYS A 924 -34.04 38.19 13.18
N ASN A 925 -34.60 37.70 14.29
CA ASN A 925 -34.40 38.31 15.60
C ASN A 925 -33.32 37.64 16.46
N THR A 926 -33.09 36.33 16.28
CA THR A 926 -32.23 35.54 17.17
C THR A 926 -31.26 34.65 16.39
N ALA A 927 -29.99 34.62 16.80
CA ALA A 927 -28.97 33.73 16.26
C ALA A 927 -28.24 32.91 17.35
N VAL A 928 -27.53 31.86 16.91
CA VAL A 928 -26.64 31.08 17.76
C VAL A 928 -25.20 31.37 17.36
N ILE A 929 -24.37 31.81 18.30
CA ILE A 929 -22.94 32.01 18.12
C ILE A 929 -22.21 30.76 18.60
N SER A 930 -21.41 30.16 17.71
CA SER A 930 -20.58 29.00 18.03
C SER A 930 -19.16 29.16 17.48
N SER A 931 -18.22 28.36 17.99
CA SER A 931 -16.83 28.44 17.56
C SER A 931 -16.66 27.82 16.17
N GLY A 932 -16.11 28.58 15.22
CA GLY A 932 -15.65 28.02 13.94
C GLY A 932 -14.38 27.16 14.08
N GLU A 933 -13.73 27.18 15.24
CA GLU A 933 -12.46 26.49 15.50
C GLU A 933 -12.65 25.12 16.19
N SER A 934 -13.84 24.87 16.76
CA SER A 934 -14.17 23.65 17.52
C SER A 934 -15.64 23.24 17.29
N PHE A 935 -15.85 22.04 16.75
CA PHE A 935 -17.17 21.54 16.33
C PHE A 935 -18.16 21.07 17.42
N PRO A 936 -17.77 20.50 18.58
CA PRO A 936 -18.71 19.78 19.43
C PRO A 936 -19.84 20.65 19.99
N ASP A 937 -19.54 21.90 20.28
CA ASP A 937 -20.49 22.88 20.80
C ASP A 937 -21.57 23.21 19.75
N SER A 938 -21.20 23.35 18.48
CA SER A 938 -22.14 23.59 17.37
C SER A 938 -23.07 22.40 17.13
N LEU A 939 -22.57 21.18 17.29
CA LEU A 939 -23.38 19.96 17.11
C LEU A 939 -24.39 19.78 18.26
N ALA A 940 -23.99 20.09 19.49
CA ALA A 940 -24.86 19.94 20.66
C ALA A 940 -26.07 20.90 20.63
N ILE A 941 -25.90 22.12 20.12
CA ILE A 941 -27.00 23.10 19.98
C ILE A 941 -27.84 22.89 18.72
N SER A 942 -27.33 22.11 17.77
CA SER A 942 -27.96 21.88 16.46
C SER A 942 -29.46 21.56 16.53
N PRO A 943 -29.95 20.67 17.42
CA PRO A 943 -31.40 20.40 17.52
C PRO A 943 -32.21 21.62 17.96
N TYR A 944 -31.71 22.41 18.91
CA TYR A 944 -32.41 23.59 19.41
C TYR A 944 -32.42 24.71 18.35
N ALA A 945 -31.27 24.98 17.73
CA ALA A 945 -31.16 25.93 16.63
C ALA A 945 -32.07 25.53 15.46
N SER A 946 -32.12 24.23 15.12
CA SER A 946 -32.98 23.70 14.07
C SER A 946 -34.47 23.82 14.41
N LYS A 947 -34.86 23.47 15.65
CA LYS A 947 -36.24 23.58 16.13
C LYS A 947 -36.79 25.00 15.96
N GLU A 948 -36.03 25.99 16.43
CA GLU A 948 -36.43 27.41 16.43
C GLU A 948 -36.08 28.15 15.12
N ALA A 949 -35.40 27.47 14.19
CA ALA A 949 -34.87 28.04 12.96
C ALA A 949 -33.93 29.25 13.19
N TYR A 950 -33.12 29.19 14.25
CA TYR A 950 -32.09 30.19 14.55
C TYR A 950 -30.82 29.89 13.75
N PRO A 951 -30.33 30.82 12.90
CA PRO A 951 -29.08 30.60 12.17
C PRO A 951 -27.90 30.43 13.14
N ILE A 952 -27.02 29.48 12.82
CA ILE A 952 -25.75 29.29 13.54
C ILE A 952 -24.68 30.10 12.82
N LEU A 953 -24.03 31.01 13.55
CA LEU A 953 -22.96 31.88 13.08
C LEU A 953 -21.65 31.48 13.74
N LEU A 954 -20.62 31.25 12.92
CA LEU A 954 -19.32 30.83 13.40
C LEU A 954 -18.43 32.05 13.71
N VAL A 955 -17.76 32.03 14.85
CA VAL A 955 -16.80 33.07 15.25
C VAL A 955 -15.44 32.47 15.62
N LYS A 956 -14.40 33.29 15.68
CA LYS A 956 -13.08 32.91 16.22
C LYS A 956 -13.10 33.08 17.74
N ARG A 957 -12.19 32.41 18.46
CA ARG A 957 -12.12 32.52 19.92
C ARG A 957 -12.12 33.97 20.42
N ASN A 958 -11.33 34.85 19.81
CA ASN A 958 -11.09 36.22 20.29
C ASN A 958 -11.60 37.31 19.33
N SER A 959 -12.29 36.95 18.24
CA SER A 959 -12.81 37.94 17.29
C SER A 959 -14.06 37.45 16.56
N ILE A 960 -14.94 38.40 16.27
CA ILE A 960 -16.09 38.20 15.38
C ILE A 960 -15.61 38.59 13.98
N PRO A 961 -15.62 37.66 13.00
CA PRO A 961 -15.35 38.01 11.60
C PRO A 961 -16.25 39.16 11.13
N SER A 962 -15.69 40.10 10.35
CA SER A 962 -16.41 41.33 9.95
C SER A 962 -17.70 41.04 9.20
N ASN A 963 -17.71 39.96 8.42
CA ASN A 963 -18.84 39.51 7.64
C ASN A 963 -19.99 38.97 8.53
N ILE A 964 -19.66 38.25 9.60
CA ILE A 964 -20.60 37.83 10.64
C ILE A 964 -21.13 39.02 11.44
N LYS A 965 -20.26 39.95 11.82
CA LYS A 965 -20.67 41.18 12.51
C LYS A 965 -21.67 41.98 11.67
N ARG A 966 -21.35 42.19 10.39
CA ARG A 966 -22.25 42.83 9.43
C ARG A 966 -23.57 42.09 9.30
N LEU A 967 -23.59 40.75 9.25
CA LEU A 967 -24.83 39.99 9.18
C LEU A 967 -25.72 40.22 10.43
N ILE A 968 -25.11 40.20 11.62
CA ILE A 968 -25.81 40.49 12.88
C ILE A 968 -26.45 41.88 12.84
N ASP A 969 -25.68 42.88 12.42
CA ASP A 969 -26.13 44.28 12.40
C ASP A 969 -27.18 44.54 11.31
N THR A 970 -27.01 43.95 10.10
CA THR A 970 -27.89 44.20 8.94
C THR A 970 -29.17 43.35 8.91
N SER A 971 -29.19 42.20 9.59
CA SER A 971 -30.37 41.33 9.63
C SER A 971 -31.23 41.55 10.88
N ASP A 972 -30.90 42.56 11.70
CA ASP A 972 -31.57 42.88 12.97
C ASP A 972 -31.60 41.71 13.97
N LEU A 973 -30.52 40.91 14.01
CA LEU A 973 -30.33 39.81 14.95
C LEU A 973 -30.01 40.37 16.34
N LYS A 974 -31.03 40.89 17.00
CA LYS A 974 -30.93 41.58 18.30
C LYS A 974 -30.45 40.66 19.41
N ASN A 975 -30.80 39.38 19.34
CA ASN A 975 -30.55 38.42 20.41
C ASN A 975 -29.62 37.30 19.99
N VAL A 976 -28.73 36.88 20.87
CA VAL A 976 -27.83 35.75 20.61
C VAL A 976 -27.77 34.76 21.77
N TYR A 977 -27.72 33.47 21.42
CA TYR A 977 -27.24 32.41 22.31
C TYR A 977 -25.77 32.15 22.02
N ILE A 978 -24.96 31.97 23.05
CA ILE A 978 -23.55 31.57 22.87
C ILE A 978 -23.41 30.11 23.27
N VAL A 979 -22.73 29.30 22.46
CA VAL A 979 -22.47 27.89 22.78
C VAL A 979 -20.98 27.62 22.73
N GLY A 980 -20.42 27.36 23.91
CA GLY A 980 -18.99 27.20 24.15
C GLY A 980 -18.52 28.01 25.36
N GLY A 981 -17.54 27.46 26.08
CA GLY A 981 -16.92 28.13 27.21
C GLY A 981 -16.01 29.29 26.80
N LEU A 982 -15.43 29.99 27.79
CA LEU A 982 -14.51 31.11 27.55
C LEU A 982 -13.23 30.71 26.80
N ASN A 983 -12.93 29.41 26.74
CA ASN A 983 -11.82 28.86 25.97
C ASN A 983 -12.10 28.72 24.47
N THR A 984 -13.37 28.65 24.06
CA THR A 984 -13.76 28.53 22.64
C THR A 984 -14.35 29.83 22.11
N ILE A 985 -14.97 30.65 22.98
CA ILE A 985 -15.49 31.99 22.67
C ILE A 985 -15.22 32.89 23.88
N SER A 986 -14.29 33.83 23.75
CA SER A 986 -13.84 34.69 24.85
C SER A 986 -14.94 35.62 25.36
N LYS A 987 -14.72 36.19 26.55
CA LYS A 987 -15.62 37.21 27.10
C LYS A 987 -15.61 38.48 26.24
N ASP A 988 -14.49 38.81 25.61
CA ASP A 988 -14.37 39.96 24.71
C ASP A 988 -15.25 39.80 23.46
N VAL A 989 -15.40 38.58 22.94
CA VAL A 989 -16.34 38.31 21.84
C VAL A 989 -17.78 38.48 22.31
N GLU A 990 -18.12 37.96 23.49
CA GLU A 990 -19.45 38.12 24.09
C GLU A 990 -19.82 39.60 24.31
N ASN A 991 -18.88 40.40 24.82
CA ASN A 991 -19.09 41.83 25.07
C ASN A 991 -19.29 42.66 23.78
N LYS A 992 -18.95 42.10 22.60
CA LYS A 992 -19.14 42.75 21.28
C LYS A 992 -20.48 42.40 20.61
N LEU A 993 -21.26 41.50 21.21
CA LEU A 993 -22.58 41.09 20.73
C LEU A 993 -23.67 41.95 21.37
N THR A 994 -24.75 42.23 20.63
CA THR A 994 -25.78 43.21 21.01
C THR A 994 -26.52 42.83 22.29
N ASN A 995 -27.08 41.61 22.36
CA ASN A 995 -27.73 41.08 23.56
C ASN A 995 -27.51 39.57 23.66
N THR A 996 -26.75 39.12 24.66
CA THR A 996 -26.54 37.68 24.91
C THR A 996 -27.63 37.18 25.86
N ILE A 997 -28.55 36.36 25.35
CA ILE A 997 -29.63 35.78 26.17
C ILE A 997 -29.04 34.81 27.19
N GLU A 998 -28.22 33.87 26.73
CA GLU A 998 -27.68 32.79 27.55
C GLU A 998 -26.41 32.23 26.89
N ARG A 999 -25.43 31.86 27.71
CA ARG A 999 -24.25 31.10 27.29
C ARG A 999 -24.33 29.66 27.80
N PHE A 1000 -24.36 28.70 26.88
CA PHE A 1000 -24.25 27.28 27.19
C PHE A 1000 -22.79 26.84 27.20
N SER A 1001 -22.29 26.46 28.37
CA SER A 1001 -20.95 25.90 28.51
C SER A 1001 -20.85 24.93 29.69
N GLY A 1002 -20.32 23.73 29.45
CA GLY A 1002 -19.88 22.77 30.45
C GLY A 1002 -18.35 22.70 30.56
N LYS A 1003 -17.85 21.83 31.46
CA LYS A 1003 -16.41 21.53 31.57
C LYS A 1003 -15.86 20.88 30.30
N ASP A 1004 -16.72 20.18 29.57
CA ASP A 1004 -16.44 19.48 28.34
C ASP A 1004 -17.67 19.48 27.41
N ARG A 1005 -17.50 18.91 26.21
CA ARG A 1005 -18.56 18.83 25.18
C ARG A 1005 -19.79 18.04 25.62
N TYR A 1006 -19.63 17.09 26.54
CA TYR A 1006 -20.70 16.23 27.01
C TYR A 1006 -21.59 16.99 27.99
N GLU A 1007 -20.97 17.68 28.95
CA GLU A 1007 -21.68 18.54 29.89
C GLU A 1007 -22.35 19.74 29.19
N THR A 1008 -21.71 20.34 28.17
CA THR A 1008 -22.37 21.37 27.35
C THR A 1008 -23.67 20.83 26.71
N SER A 1009 -23.64 19.61 26.16
CA SER A 1009 -24.83 18.99 25.56
C SER A 1009 -25.96 18.74 26.57
N ILE A 1010 -25.62 18.29 27.79
CA ILE A 1010 -26.59 18.09 28.88
C ILE A 1010 -27.17 19.43 29.36
N LYS A 1011 -26.35 20.49 29.45
CA LYS A 1011 -26.83 21.84 29.83
C LYS A 1011 -27.84 22.39 28.82
N ILE A 1012 -27.58 22.21 27.53
CA ILE A 1012 -28.52 22.58 26.47
C ILE A 1012 -29.81 21.75 26.62
N ALA A 1013 -29.68 20.43 26.80
CA ALA A 1013 -30.81 19.53 26.97
C ALA A 1013 -31.69 19.90 28.18
N ASN A 1014 -31.09 20.17 29.33
CA ASN A 1014 -31.77 20.63 30.55
C ASN A 1014 -32.43 22.01 30.39
N SER A 1015 -31.83 22.92 29.63
CA SER A 1015 -32.38 24.28 29.45
C SER A 1015 -33.53 24.29 28.45
N LYS A 1016 -33.41 23.57 27.32
CA LYS A 1016 -34.30 23.73 26.15
C LYS A 1016 -35.22 22.56 25.85
N PHE A 1017 -35.04 21.40 26.49
CA PHE A 1017 -35.79 20.18 26.20
C PHE A 1017 -36.33 19.49 27.47
N LYS A 1018 -36.73 20.27 28.49
CA LYS A 1018 -37.19 19.77 29.80
C LYS A 1018 -38.32 18.73 29.72
N ASP A 1019 -39.24 18.93 28.78
CA ASP A 1019 -40.44 18.08 28.64
C ASP A 1019 -40.22 16.89 27.69
N SER A 1020 -39.09 16.82 26.99
CA SER A 1020 -38.85 15.74 26.03
C SER A 1020 -38.66 14.41 26.75
N LYS A 1021 -39.41 13.39 26.33
CA LYS A 1021 -39.19 11.98 26.72
C LYS A 1021 -38.34 11.20 25.72
N LYS A 1022 -37.90 11.89 24.66
CA LYS A 1022 -37.03 11.37 23.62
C LYS A 1022 -35.68 12.07 23.66
N ALA A 1023 -34.60 11.34 23.43
CA ALA A 1023 -33.28 11.91 23.25
C ALA A 1023 -32.53 11.19 22.13
N TYR A 1024 -31.69 11.92 21.42
CA TYR A 1024 -30.74 11.37 20.48
C TYR A 1024 -29.38 11.30 21.15
N LEU A 1025 -28.67 10.20 21.01
CA LEU A 1025 -27.33 10.02 21.55
C LEU A 1025 -26.35 9.83 20.40
N ALA A 1026 -25.35 10.70 20.29
CA ALA A 1026 -24.32 10.64 19.26
C ALA A 1026 -22.92 10.72 19.87
N SER A 1027 -21.91 10.27 19.13
CA SER A 1027 -20.53 10.39 19.60
C SER A 1027 -20.13 11.87 19.70
N GLY A 1028 -19.53 12.26 20.82
CA GLY A 1028 -18.87 13.56 20.90
C GLY A 1028 -17.49 13.58 20.24
N LYS A 1029 -16.90 12.44 19.84
CA LYS A 1029 -15.56 12.38 19.23
C LYS A 1029 -15.55 12.62 17.73
N ILE A 1030 -16.62 12.22 17.04
CA ILE A 1030 -16.80 12.43 15.60
C ILE A 1030 -18.01 13.31 15.35
N PHE A 1031 -18.02 14.04 14.23
CA PHE A 1031 -19.05 15.06 13.97
C PHE A 1031 -20.21 14.57 13.12
N ALA A 1032 -19.96 13.65 12.19
CA ALA A 1032 -20.86 13.37 11.07
C ALA A 1032 -22.24 12.87 11.54
N ASP A 1033 -22.28 11.94 12.48
CA ASP A 1033 -23.53 11.34 12.98
C ASP A 1033 -24.42 12.37 13.69
N ALA A 1034 -23.83 13.22 14.54
CA ALA A 1034 -24.55 14.29 15.23
C ALA A 1034 -25.00 15.39 14.26
N LEU A 1035 -24.21 15.67 13.23
CA LEU A 1035 -24.56 16.63 12.18
C LEU A 1035 -25.83 16.22 11.44
N VAL A 1036 -25.88 14.98 10.94
CA VAL A 1036 -27.03 14.48 10.16
C VAL A 1036 -28.24 14.19 11.04
N ALA A 1037 -28.04 13.88 12.33
CA ALA A 1037 -29.12 13.73 13.30
C ALA A 1037 -29.73 15.07 13.74
N GLY A 1038 -28.95 16.15 13.73
CA GLY A 1038 -29.35 17.49 14.17
C GLY A 1038 -30.73 17.96 13.68
N PRO A 1039 -30.98 18.03 12.35
CA PRO A 1039 -32.28 18.46 11.83
C PRO A 1039 -33.42 17.54 12.23
N ILE A 1040 -33.16 16.23 12.32
CA ILE A 1040 -34.16 15.22 12.69
C ILE A 1040 -34.52 15.33 14.18
N ALA A 1041 -33.52 15.49 15.05
CA ALA A 1041 -33.71 15.71 16.47
C ALA A 1041 -34.46 17.04 16.75
N GLY A 1042 -34.11 18.10 16.01
CA GLY A 1042 -34.82 19.37 16.07
C GLY A 1042 -36.29 19.26 15.64
N LYS A 1043 -36.57 18.53 14.55
CA LYS A 1043 -37.95 18.22 14.11
C LYS A 1043 -38.72 17.40 15.15
N ALA A 1044 -38.05 16.48 15.84
CA ALA A 1044 -38.63 15.66 16.90
C ALA A 1044 -38.75 16.39 18.27
N ASN A 1045 -38.36 17.67 18.35
CA ASN A 1045 -38.28 18.43 19.60
C ASN A 1045 -37.50 17.67 20.69
N ALA A 1046 -36.39 17.05 20.31
CA ALA A 1046 -35.56 16.22 21.18
C ALA A 1046 -34.09 16.71 21.18
N PRO A 1047 -33.38 16.62 22.32
CA PRO A 1047 -31.97 16.98 22.40
C PRO A 1047 -31.08 15.93 21.73
N ILE A 1048 -29.87 16.36 21.34
CA ILE A 1048 -28.73 15.47 21.09
C ILE A 1048 -27.82 15.54 22.31
N LEU A 1049 -27.63 14.40 22.96
CA LEU A 1049 -26.63 14.18 23.98
C LEU A 1049 -25.36 13.67 23.30
N LEU A 1050 -24.23 14.30 23.60
CA LEU A 1050 -22.92 13.84 23.12
C LEU A 1050 -22.32 12.91 24.17
N ALA A 1051 -21.77 11.78 23.74
CA ALA A 1051 -21.14 10.81 24.63
C ALA A 1051 -19.68 10.50 24.27
N PRO A 1052 -18.82 10.20 25.25
CA PRO A 1052 -17.48 9.65 25.00
C PRO A 1052 -17.57 8.21 24.49
N ASP A 1053 -16.51 7.73 23.84
CA ASP A 1053 -16.41 6.35 23.34
C ASP A 1053 -16.07 5.31 24.42
N LYS A 1054 -15.55 5.78 25.56
CA LYS A 1054 -15.29 4.97 26.78
C LYS A 1054 -15.75 5.74 28.00
N GLY A 1055 -16.35 5.04 28.96
CA GLY A 1055 -16.79 5.63 30.23
C GLY A 1055 -17.87 6.69 30.01
N ILE A 1056 -18.99 6.33 29.38
CA ILE A 1056 -20.17 7.21 29.29
C ILE A 1056 -20.50 7.66 30.72
N SER A 1057 -20.40 8.98 30.96
CA SER A 1057 -20.50 9.56 32.29
C SER A 1057 -21.86 9.23 32.93
N ASN A 1058 -21.86 9.06 34.26
CA ASN A 1058 -23.08 9.05 35.07
C ASN A 1058 -23.96 10.28 34.78
N ASP A 1059 -23.40 11.39 34.28
CA ASP A 1059 -24.15 12.59 33.92
C ASP A 1059 -25.21 12.33 32.84
N ILE A 1060 -24.94 11.48 31.85
CA ILE A 1060 -25.90 11.13 30.79
C ILE A 1060 -26.98 10.21 31.35
N LYS A 1061 -26.60 9.24 32.18
CA LYS A 1061 -27.55 8.38 32.90
C LYS A 1061 -28.47 9.22 33.78
N ASN A 1062 -27.91 10.11 34.60
CA ASN A 1062 -28.66 11.00 35.45
C ASN A 1062 -29.61 11.89 34.64
N TYR A 1063 -29.19 12.36 33.46
CA TYR A 1063 -30.09 13.09 32.56
C TYR A 1063 -31.28 12.20 32.12
N ILE A 1064 -31.00 10.99 31.64
CA ILE A 1064 -32.01 10.01 31.20
C ILE A 1064 -33.02 9.72 32.32
N ASP A 1065 -32.51 9.42 33.52
CA ASP A 1065 -33.32 9.07 34.70
C ASP A 1065 -34.16 10.26 35.18
N ASN A 1066 -33.54 11.43 35.35
CA ASN A 1066 -34.21 12.63 35.88
C ASN A 1066 -35.28 13.17 34.92
N HIS A 1067 -35.05 13.06 33.60
CA HIS A 1067 -36.02 13.51 32.59
C HIS A 1067 -37.00 12.42 32.17
N LYS A 1068 -36.86 11.20 32.72
CA LYS A 1068 -37.69 10.03 32.40
C LYS A 1068 -37.70 9.74 30.89
N ILE A 1069 -36.53 9.79 30.25
CA ILE A 1069 -36.39 9.48 28.83
C ILE A 1069 -36.82 8.02 28.60
N ASN A 1070 -37.75 7.81 27.68
CA ASN A 1070 -38.29 6.48 27.35
C ASN A 1070 -38.08 6.07 25.88
N ASP A 1071 -37.68 6.99 25.00
CA ASP A 1071 -37.21 6.74 23.62
C ASP A 1071 -35.79 7.30 23.44
N LEU A 1072 -34.78 6.44 23.55
CA LEU A 1072 -33.39 6.80 23.30
C LEU A 1072 -32.96 6.34 21.90
N VAL A 1073 -32.73 7.30 21.00
CA VAL A 1073 -32.26 7.03 19.64
C VAL A 1073 -30.74 7.18 19.58
N VAL A 1074 -30.03 6.06 19.51
CA VAL A 1074 -28.57 6.07 19.37
C VAL A 1074 -28.21 6.24 17.90
N VAL A 1075 -27.49 7.31 17.55
CA VAL A 1075 -27.06 7.59 16.17
C VAL A 1075 -25.56 7.39 16.06
N GLY A 1076 -25.16 6.52 15.15
CA GLY A 1076 -23.76 6.22 14.88
C GLY A 1076 -23.34 4.81 15.28
N GLY A 1077 -22.23 4.37 14.68
CA GLY A 1077 -21.73 3.01 14.78
C GLY A 1077 -21.22 2.60 16.15
N TYR A 1078 -21.14 1.29 16.37
CA TYR A 1078 -20.71 0.67 17.63
C TYR A 1078 -19.28 1.04 18.07
N LYS A 1079 -18.41 1.43 17.13
CA LYS A 1079 -17.03 1.89 17.41
C LYS A 1079 -16.97 3.04 18.41
N TYR A 1080 -17.88 4.00 18.30
CA TYR A 1080 -17.89 5.20 19.13
C TYR A 1080 -18.97 5.18 20.21
N LEU A 1081 -20.03 4.39 20.04
CA LEU A 1081 -21.09 4.21 21.03
C LEU A 1081 -21.37 2.70 21.17
N PRO A 1082 -20.52 1.94 21.87
CA PRO A 1082 -20.68 0.50 21.99
C PRO A 1082 -21.93 0.15 22.79
N GLU A 1083 -22.57 -0.98 22.46
CA GLU A 1083 -23.84 -1.38 23.07
C GLU A 1083 -23.72 -1.61 24.59
N SER A 1084 -22.54 -2.04 25.06
CA SER A 1084 -22.24 -2.16 26.48
C SER A 1084 -22.35 -0.82 27.22
N ALA A 1085 -21.90 0.27 26.60
CA ALA A 1085 -21.95 1.59 27.19
C ALA A 1085 -23.38 2.18 27.16
N ILE A 1086 -24.15 1.86 26.11
CA ILE A 1086 -25.59 2.19 26.07
C ILE A 1086 -26.34 1.43 27.16
N ARG A 1087 -26.11 0.11 27.30
CA ARG A 1087 -26.73 -0.70 28.36
C ARG A 1087 -26.34 -0.21 29.75
N SER A 1088 -25.12 0.28 29.97
CA SER A 1088 -24.71 0.77 31.29
C SER A 1088 -25.42 2.06 31.73
N ILE A 1089 -25.90 2.88 30.79
CA ILE A 1089 -26.67 4.10 31.12
C ILE A 1089 -28.19 3.87 31.14
N LEU A 1090 -28.66 2.68 30.75
CA LEU A 1090 -30.07 2.30 30.74
C LEU A 1090 -30.46 1.33 31.88
N LYS A 1091 -29.48 0.79 32.61
CA LYS A 1091 -29.67 0.04 33.86
C LYS A 1091 -29.66 0.99 35.03
#